data_AF-A0A2T0WAQ9-F1
#
_entry.id   AF-A0A2T0WAQ9-F1
#
_cell.length_a   1.000
_cell.length_b   1.000
_cell.length_c   1.000
_cell.angle_alpha   90.00
_cell.angle_beta   90.00
_cell.angle_gamma   90.00
#
_symmetry.space_group_name_H-M   'P 1'
#
loop_
_entity.id
_entity.type
_entity.pdbx_description
1 polymer ?
#
loop_
_entity_poly.entity_id
_entity_poly.type
_entity_poly.pdbx_seq_one_letter_code
_entity_poly.pdbx_strand_id
1 'polypeptide(L)'
;MKADIHNLEFDLLDSLNLIEGNGSFVTSHSESFVFPGLSVEDIGEIAYPINELMAKALIQKARKAPFGKGSETIIDDKVRSAWEIDPEKLYFKGGEWDKFLRKAMATIKPQLGIEDYEVEAHLYKLLIYQKGDFFLSHRDSEKEKGMFGTLIIGLPSKHLGGELLIRFDGEEKSVSFAESANNYKIPYVAFYADCEHEIKPITAGYRVCLVYNLIQKKNDNPIVLEALGEHVSRLTKILEAGKEHKLFSPRVVLLGHQYTPENFSKDNLKLNDRTKAEALIRAADIAGYYAKMCLVTSYLSGIPSDGGYGWDYEPDEDSELEEIDNEWISIEHWLDDGPPPLGHLEVEEAEILAPFRLNDGDPIVKESTGYMGNYGPDLMHWYHYGAVVFWPKKDHQEILLKQDISNQLEWINHYNSIRKQLSDYETATVETILKNALNVDKNIHKADFNVVADWLIGYNDDSCFERLGYRFLVNFFEKIKDESWGKLVEVYPRKHFEKIFKQVMEQGNISTLWHLLSVFKTLTETKSGRALVALEMQRLPEYFATLIAVLKKKPLLNFKAFEKLLLLENLLPQDKKWVQYMHNHLTKCSKRQYVNDILVQMTLKLEKKTPLAHTLLLFGKEELQVRVDNKPQAPADWSRPVPDVPFDAMQWQILANFLQSPEAQVFDYRKKESERSLLEEAIKKVVIDLRTETIKRGSPHTLRIIKTQAAYDKQMEDWREDVALLERVKRQIG
;
A
#
# COMPACT_ATOMS: atom_id res chain seq x y z
N MET A 1 -3.30 41.62 22.61
CA MET A 1 -3.44 40.15 22.54
C MET A 1 -4.27 39.67 21.34
N LYS A 2 -5.59 39.96 21.21
CA LYS A 2 -6.32 39.63 19.96
C LYS A 2 -5.86 40.43 18.72
N ALA A 3 -5.37 41.66 18.91
CA ALA A 3 -4.90 42.52 17.83
C ALA A 3 -3.55 42.09 17.20
N ASP A 4 -2.65 41.44 17.96
CA ASP A 4 -1.35 40.98 17.44
C ASP A 4 -1.47 39.65 16.66
N ILE A 5 -2.45 38.83 17.03
CA ILE A 5 -2.70 37.50 16.44
C ILE A 5 -3.25 37.60 15.01
N HIS A 6 -4.27 38.44 14.79
CA HIS A 6 -4.88 38.64 13.47
C HIS A 6 -3.89 39.25 12.47
N ASN A 7 -2.84 39.91 12.98
CA ASN A 7 -1.81 40.52 12.15
C ASN A 7 -0.88 39.45 11.53
N LEU A 8 -0.51 38.41 12.27
CA LEU A 8 0.40 37.36 11.77
C LEU A 8 -0.24 36.41 10.76
N GLU A 9 -1.52 36.04 10.95
CA GLU A 9 -2.28 35.23 9.97
C GLU A 9 -2.46 36.02 8.65
N PHE A 10 -2.78 37.31 8.75
CA PHE A 10 -2.85 38.20 7.60
C PHE A 10 -1.48 38.37 6.92
N ASP A 11 -0.41 38.62 7.69
CA ASP A 11 0.95 38.77 7.16
C ASP A 11 1.42 37.51 6.43
N LEU A 12 1.03 36.31 6.93
CA LEU A 12 1.32 35.04 6.27
C LEU A 12 0.63 34.95 4.91
N LEU A 13 -0.68 35.22 4.86
CA LEU A 13 -1.47 35.18 3.62
C LEU A 13 -1.00 36.25 2.62
N ASP A 14 -0.72 37.47 3.08
CA ASP A 14 -0.16 38.55 2.26
C ASP A 14 1.19 38.15 1.66
N SER A 15 2.08 37.58 2.47
CA SER A 15 3.39 37.09 2.01
C SER A 15 3.28 36.00 0.95
N LEU A 16 2.30 35.10 1.08
CA LEU A 16 2.02 34.04 0.11
C LEU A 16 1.36 34.57 -1.17
N ASN A 17 0.52 35.59 -1.07
CA ASN A 17 -0.13 36.20 -2.24
C ASN A 17 0.86 36.96 -3.14
N LEU A 18 1.99 37.42 -2.58
CA LEU A 18 3.09 38.02 -3.34
C LEU A 18 3.93 36.99 -4.10
N ILE A 19 3.74 35.69 -3.87
CA ILE A 19 4.44 34.64 -4.59
C ILE A 19 3.70 34.40 -5.90
N GLU A 20 4.26 34.95 -6.97
CA GLU A 20 3.89 34.64 -8.34
C GLU A 20 4.87 33.59 -8.85
N GLY A 21 4.38 32.45 -9.32
CA GLY A 21 5.23 31.32 -9.64
C GLY A 21 4.53 30.41 -10.60
N ASN A 22 5.01 30.37 -11.84
CA ASN A 22 4.19 29.76 -12.87
C ASN A 22 4.33 28.21 -12.91
N GLY A 23 5.43 27.62 -12.42
CA GLY A 23 5.62 26.16 -12.49
C GLY A 23 6.94 25.67 -11.89
N SER A 24 7.33 24.43 -12.18
CA SER A 24 8.59 23.85 -11.68
C SER A 24 9.78 24.35 -12.50
N PHE A 25 10.96 24.46 -11.88
CA PHE A 25 12.20 24.81 -12.59
C PHE A 25 12.68 23.71 -13.55
N VAL A 26 12.14 22.48 -13.42
CA VAL A 26 12.46 21.33 -14.26
C VAL A 26 11.29 20.37 -14.37
N THR A 27 11.14 19.76 -15.54
CA THR A 27 10.20 18.66 -15.78
C THR A 27 10.89 17.53 -16.55
N SER A 28 10.56 16.27 -16.25
CA SER A 28 11.11 15.10 -16.92
C SER A 28 10.04 14.05 -17.21
N HIS A 29 10.09 13.47 -18.41
CA HIS A 29 9.08 12.53 -18.92
C HIS A 29 9.71 11.42 -19.76
N SER A 30 8.90 10.42 -20.10
CA SER A 30 9.26 9.40 -21.10
C SER A 30 8.06 9.01 -21.95
N GLU A 31 8.32 8.79 -23.24
CA GLU A 31 7.29 8.44 -24.21
C GLU A 31 7.64 7.16 -24.97
N SER A 32 6.61 6.53 -25.55
CA SER A 32 6.82 5.38 -26.44
C SER A 32 7.67 5.77 -27.64
N PHE A 33 8.53 4.86 -28.09
CA PHE A 33 9.40 5.15 -29.22
C PHE A 33 8.59 5.42 -30.50
N VAL A 34 8.90 6.57 -31.11
CA VAL A 34 8.52 6.92 -32.47
C VAL A 34 9.78 6.90 -33.33
N PHE A 35 9.67 6.44 -34.57
CA PHE A 35 10.78 6.49 -35.51
C PHE A 35 11.03 7.96 -35.92
N PRO A 36 12.18 8.56 -35.57
CA PRO A 36 12.41 9.99 -35.85
C PRO A 36 12.67 10.27 -37.35
N GLY A 37 12.97 9.23 -38.14
CA GLY A 37 13.50 9.40 -39.49
C GLY A 37 14.83 10.18 -39.49
N LEU A 38 15.57 10.17 -38.37
CA LEU A 38 16.80 10.93 -38.20
C LEU A 38 17.89 10.36 -39.11
N SER A 39 18.37 11.20 -40.01
CA SER A 39 19.54 10.95 -40.85
C SER A 39 20.64 11.93 -40.47
N VAL A 40 21.87 11.45 -40.38
CA VAL A 40 23.07 12.28 -40.16
C VAL A 40 23.85 12.38 -41.47
N GLU A 41 24.31 13.58 -41.81
CA GLU A 41 25.18 13.81 -42.97
C GLU A 41 26.34 12.81 -43.02
N ASP A 42 26.65 12.29 -44.22
CA ASP A 42 27.64 11.21 -44.49
C ASP A 42 27.40 9.83 -43.84
N ILE A 43 26.44 9.68 -42.94
CA ILE A 43 26.12 8.40 -42.29
C ILE A 43 24.83 7.81 -42.88
N GLY A 44 23.85 8.67 -43.16
CA GLY A 44 22.51 8.25 -43.55
C GLY A 44 21.59 8.05 -42.35
N GLU A 45 20.54 7.26 -42.52
CA GLU A 45 19.50 7.05 -41.52
C GLU A 45 20.01 6.24 -40.32
N ILE A 46 19.67 6.68 -39.11
CA ILE A 46 20.13 6.08 -37.85
C ILE A 46 19.24 4.90 -37.46
N ALA A 47 19.88 3.78 -37.14
CA ALA A 47 19.22 2.59 -36.61
C ALA A 47 19.03 2.68 -35.09
N TYR A 48 17.87 2.21 -34.62
CA TYR A 48 17.51 2.17 -33.19
C TYR A 48 17.34 0.73 -32.70
N PRO A 49 17.72 0.41 -31.45
CA PRO A 49 18.39 1.30 -30.50
C PRO A 49 19.83 1.53 -30.98
N ILE A 50 20.36 2.73 -30.72
CA ILE A 50 21.71 3.12 -31.13
C ILE A 50 22.69 2.20 -30.40
N ASN A 51 23.30 1.30 -31.17
CA ASN A 51 24.28 0.33 -30.70
C ASN A 51 25.71 0.90 -30.79
N GLU A 52 26.67 0.15 -30.28
CA GLU A 52 28.08 0.58 -30.25
C GLU A 52 28.65 0.90 -31.64
N LEU A 53 28.28 0.14 -32.68
CA LEU A 53 28.75 0.39 -34.04
C LEU A 53 28.26 1.74 -34.56
N MET A 54 26.96 2.01 -34.39
CA MET A 54 26.35 3.28 -34.79
C MET A 54 26.88 4.45 -33.95
N ALA A 55 27.01 4.29 -32.63
CA ALA A 55 27.58 5.33 -31.76
C ALA A 55 29.01 5.70 -32.16
N LYS A 56 29.85 4.71 -32.50
CA LYS A 56 31.21 4.97 -33.00
C LYS A 56 31.21 5.66 -34.36
N ALA A 57 30.31 5.29 -35.25
CA ALA A 57 30.16 5.98 -36.55
C ALA A 57 29.76 7.45 -36.36
N LEU A 58 28.81 7.73 -35.45
CA LEU A 58 28.45 9.09 -35.08
C LEU A 58 29.65 9.86 -34.50
N ILE A 59 30.42 9.25 -33.59
CA ILE A 59 31.62 9.87 -32.99
C ILE A 59 32.66 10.23 -34.07
N GLN A 60 32.84 9.41 -35.11
CA GLN A 60 33.77 9.71 -36.21
C GLN A 60 33.39 10.96 -37.03
N LYS A 61 32.10 11.34 -37.01
CA LYS A 61 31.59 12.54 -37.68
C LYS A 61 31.31 13.70 -36.73
N ALA A 62 31.45 13.47 -35.42
CA ALA A 62 31.29 14.45 -34.37
C ALA A 62 32.60 15.19 -34.10
N ARG A 63 32.50 16.36 -33.46
CA ARG A 63 33.64 17.05 -32.84
C ARG A 63 33.56 16.94 -31.32
N LYS A 64 34.67 17.20 -30.63
CA LYS A 64 34.64 17.34 -29.17
C LYS A 64 33.75 18.53 -28.79
N ALA A 65 32.85 18.30 -27.83
CA ALA A 65 31.90 19.30 -27.40
C ALA A 65 32.62 20.37 -26.56
N PRO A 66 32.58 21.65 -26.95
CA PRO A 66 33.20 22.72 -26.17
C PRO A 66 32.34 23.08 -24.95
N PHE A 67 32.93 23.87 -24.04
CA PHE A 67 32.21 24.59 -23.00
C PHE A 67 32.54 26.09 -23.08
N GLY A 68 31.59 26.93 -22.67
CA GLY A 68 31.76 28.38 -22.67
C GLY A 68 32.32 28.89 -21.36
N LYS A 69 33.30 29.81 -21.41
CA LYS A 69 33.71 30.64 -20.26
C LYS A 69 33.57 32.10 -20.66
N GLY A 70 32.41 32.69 -20.40
CA GLY A 70 32.06 34.02 -20.94
C GLY A 70 31.79 33.97 -22.44
N SER A 71 32.40 34.87 -23.22
CA SER A 71 32.29 34.92 -24.68
C SER A 71 33.24 33.97 -25.43
N GLU A 72 34.12 33.25 -24.72
CA GLU A 72 35.10 32.34 -25.33
C GLU A 72 34.61 30.88 -25.33
N THR A 73 34.80 30.20 -26.47
CA THR A 73 34.53 28.76 -26.65
C THR A 73 35.82 27.97 -26.42
N ILE A 74 35.91 27.20 -25.33
CA ILE A 74 37.12 26.49 -24.90
C ILE A 74 36.85 24.98 -24.86
N ILE A 75 37.85 24.16 -25.21
CA ILE A 75 37.81 22.70 -25.07
C ILE A 75 38.68 22.31 -23.87
N ASP A 76 38.08 21.81 -22.80
CA ASP A 76 38.76 21.22 -21.63
C ASP A 76 38.04 19.94 -21.21
N ASP A 77 38.67 18.81 -21.51
CA ASP A 77 38.14 17.47 -21.20
C ASP A 77 38.05 17.20 -19.67
N LYS A 78 38.60 18.08 -18.81
CA LYS A 78 38.40 18.01 -17.36
C LYS A 78 37.11 18.69 -16.89
N VAL A 79 36.53 19.57 -17.71
CA VAL A 79 35.27 20.28 -17.42
C VAL A 79 34.11 19.62 -18.14
N ARG A 80 34.31 19.25 -19.41
CA ARG A 80 33.32 18.56 -20.24
C ARG A 80 34.03 17.55 -21.13
N SER A 81 33.63 16.29 -21.02
CA SER A 81 33.98 15.27 -22.01
C SER A 81 32.71 14.78 -22.67
N ALA A 82 32.51 15.12 -23.95
CA ALA A 82 31.43 14.63 -24.78
C ALA A 82 31.76 14.91 -26.26
N TRP A 83 30.99 14.32 -27.17
CA TRP A 83 31.03 14.60 -28.60
C TRP A 83 29.74 15.28 -29.05
N GLU A 84 29.82 16.19 -30.01
CA GLU A 84 28.67 16.89 -30.57
C GLU A 84 28.63 16.88 -32.10
N ILE A 85 27.41 16.87 -32.65
CA ILE A 85 27.12 17.08 -34.07
C ILE A 85 26.19 18.30 -34.18
N ASP A 86 26.58 19.23 -35.06
CA ASP A 86 25.86 20.46 -35.34
C ASP A 86 24.47 20.19 -35.98
N PRO A 87 23.47 21.05 -35.70
CA PRO A 87 22.07 20.80 -36.08
C PRO A 87 21.86 20.79 -37.60
N GLU A 88 22.67 21.54 -38.37
CA GLU A 88 22.60 21.58 -39.84
C GLU A 88 22.94 20.24 -40.50
N LYS A 89 23.59 19.32 -39.77
CA LYS A 89 23.95 17.98 -40.24
C LYS A 89 22.91 16.93 -39.89
N LEU A 90 21.81 17.31 -39.25
CA LEU A 90 20.77 16.44 -38.73
C LEU A 90 19.47 16.66 -39.50
N TYR A 91 18.94 15.61 -40.11
CA TYR A 91 17.76 15.70 -40.97
C TYR A 91 16.67 14.74 -40.47
N PHE A 92 15.47 15.23 -40.22
CA PHE A 92 14.31 14.42 -39.81
C PHE A 92 13.38 14.19 -41.00
N LYS A 93 12.82 12.99 -41.13
CA LYS A 93 11.92 12.59 -42.23
C LYS A 93 10.60 12.07 -41.65
N GLY A 94 9.51 12.23 -42.40
CA GLY A 94 8.23 11.57 -42.12
C GLY A 94 7.30 12.27 -41.11
N GLY A 95 7.67 13.43 -40.56
CA GLY A 95 6.79 14.29 -39.74
C GLY A 95 6.39 13.74 -38.35
N GLU A 96 6.69 12.47 -38.05
CA GLU A 96 6.43 11.85 -36.75
C GLU A 96 7.23 12.51 -35.62
N TRP A 97 8.45 12.96 -35.91
CA TRP A 97 9.25 13.70 -34.94
C TRP A 97 8.62 15.04 -34.55
N ASP A 98 8.04 15.77 -35.51
CA ASP A 98 7.34 17.03 -35.23
C ASP A 98 6.07 16.80 -34.40
N LYS A 99 5.36 15.68 -34.65
CA LYS A 99 4.21 15.28 -33.81
C LYS A 99 4.66 14.99 -32.38
N PHE A 100 5.76 14.27 -32.22
CA PHE A 100 6.34 13.99 -30.91
C PHE A 100 6.75 15.28 -30.19
N LEU A 101 7.46 16.20 -30.86
CA LEU A 101 7.84 17.49 -30.26
C LEU A 101 6.62 18.31 -29.85
N ARG A 102 5.56 18.40 -30.67
CA ARG A 102 4.31 19.08 -30.29
C ARG A 102 3.68 18.47 -29.05
N LYS A 103 3.64 17.14 -28.97
CA LYS A 103 3.12 16.43 -27.79
C LYS A 103 3.98 16.71 -26.55
N ALA A 104 5.30 16.60 -26.66
CA ALA A 104 6.22 16.88 -25.57
C ALA A 104 6.07 18.33 -25.07
N MET A 105 5.97 19.30 -25.98
CA MET A 105 5.75 20.71 -25.62
C MET A 105 4.40 20.93 -24.94
N ALA A 106 3.33 20.27 -25.40
CA ALA A 106 2.02 20.33 -24.74
C ALA A 106 2.06 19.79 -23.30
N THR A 107 2.93 18.83 -23.01
CA THR A 107 3.17 18.33 -21.65
C THR A 107 4.06 19.26 -20.82
N ILE A 108 5.12 19.81 -21.42
CA ILE A 108 6.13 20.63 -20.72
C ILE A 108 5.58 21.99 -20.30
N LYS A 109 4.80 22.65 -21.17
CA LYS A 109 4.37 24.05 -20.94
C LYS A 109 3.60 24.22 -19.63
N PRO A 110 2.59 23.38 -19.32
CA PRO A 110 1.93 23.38 -18.02
C PRO A 110 2.88 23.23 -16.84
N GLN A 111 3.80 22.29 -16.93
CA GLN A 111 4.61 21.92 -15.78
C GLN A 111 5.67 22.95 -15.45
N LEU A 112 6.21 23.63 -16.47
CA LEU A 112 7.11 24.77 -16.28
C LEU A 112 6.36 26.08 -16.02
N GLY A 113 5.04 26.15 -16.23
CA GLY A 113 4.28 27.38 -16.03
C GLY A 113 4.25 28.35 -17.18
N ILE A 114 4.48 27.86 -18.39
CA ILE A 114 4.65 28.71 -19.57
C ILE A 114 3.47 28.53 -20.53
N GLU A 115 2.29 28.21 -19.99
CA GLU A 115 1.07 27.87 -20.73
C GLU A 115 0.62 29.04 -21.61
N ASP A 116 0.58 30.23 -21.01
CA ASP A 116 0.14 31.49 -21.63
C ASP A 116 1.17 32.07 -22.61
N TYR A 117 2.39 31.52 -22.64
CA TYR A 117 3.47 32.01 -23.48
C TYR A 117 3.53 31.29 -24.82
N GLU A 118 3.78 32.01 -25.91
CA GLU A 118 4.10 31.38 -27.21
C GLU A 118 5.57 30.91 -27.21
N VAL A 119 5.77 29.58 -27.19
CA VAL A 119 7.10 28.95 -27.05
C VAL A 119 7.39 27.98 -28.19
N GLU A 120 8.62 27.99 -28.70
CA GLU A 120 9.16 27.04 -29.69
C GLU A 120 10.37 26.29 -29.18
N ALA A 121 10.61 25.08 -29.71
CA ALA A 121 11.81 24.29 -29.44
C ALA A 121 12.69 24.24 -30.70
N HIS A 122 13.86 24.86 -30.64
CA HIS A 122 14.81 24.92 -31.75
C HIS A 122 15.94 23.92 -31.54
N LEU A 123 16.17 23.02 -32.50
CA LEU A 123 17.24 22.02 -32.40
C LEU A 123 18.60 22.71 -32.33
N TYR A 124 19.33 22.47 -31.24
CA TYR A 124 20.64 23.05 -31.03
C TYR A 124 21.76 22.09 -31.40
N LYS A 125 21.72 20.82 -30.98
CA LYS A 125 22.75 19.82 -31.33
C LYS A 125 22.40 18.40 -30.92
N LEU A 126 23.14 17.44 -31.47
CA LEU A 126 23.20 16.07 -30.96
C LEU A 126 24.45 15.89 -30.10
N LEU A 127 24.30 15.27 -28.92
CA LEU A 127 25.38 14.94 -28.00
C LEU A 127 25.54 13.44 -27.84
N ILE A 128 26.79 12.97 -27.80
CA ILE A 128 27.16 11.58 -27.55
C ILE A 128 28.13 11.55 -26.37
N TYR A 129 27.75 10.82 -25.33
CA TYR A 129 28.61 10.52 -24.18
C TYR A 129 28.97 9.04 -24.19
N GLN A 130 30.25 8.73 -24.10
CA GLN A 130 30.77 7.37 -23.96
C GLN A 130 31.21 7.09 -22.52
N LYS A 131 31.57 5.85 -22.20
CA LYS A 131 32.09 5.50 -20.86
C LYS A 131 33.18 6.48 -20.39
N GLY A 132 32.97 7.06 -19.21
CA GLY A 132 33.85 8.03 -18.56
C GLY A 132 33.52 9.49 -18.87
N ASP A 133 32.71 9.77 -19.88
CA ASP A 133 32.29 11.13 -20.23
C ASP A 133 31.33 11.73 -19.19
N PHE A 134 31.42 13.05 -19.01
CA PHE A 134 30.68 13.83 -17.99
C PHE A 134 30.60 15.30 -18.40
N PHE A 135 29.82 16.08 -17.65
CA PHE A 135 29.86 17.54 -17.73
C PHE A 135 29.69 18.12 -16.31
N LEU A 136 30.67 18.89 -15.83
CA LEU A 136 30.61 19.53 -14.52
C LEU A 136 29.49 20.59 -14.44
N SER A 137 29.20 20.98 -13.20
CA SER A 137 28.24 22.02 -12.85
C SER A 137 28.43 23.32 -13.64
N HIS A 138 27.39 23.75 -14.34
CA HIS A 138 27.34 24.98 -15.11
C HIS A 138 25.90 25.47 -15.30
N ARG A 139 25.73 26.70 -15.81
CA ARG A 139 24.44 27.24 -16.28
C ARG A 139 24.47 27.41 -17.78
N ASP A 140 23.31 27.30 -18.40
CA ASP A 140 23.20 27.62 -19.81
C ASP A 140 23.28 29.14 -20.00
N SER A 141 23.93 29.55 -21.09
CA SER A 141 23.92 30.94 -21.54
C SER A 141 22.96 31.04 -22.71
N GLU A 142 22.30 32.18 -22.83
CA GLU A 142 21.43 32.48 -23.97
C GLU A 142 22.20 32.29 -25.28
N LYS A 143 21.76 31.30 -26.08
CA LYS A 143 22.38 30.96 -27.38
C LYS A 143 21.66 31.60 -28.55
N GLU A 144 20.39 31.91 -28.36
CA GLU A 144 19.50 32.50 -29.34
C GLU A 144 18.58 33.48 -28.60
N LYS A 145 18.25 34.59 -29.26
CA LYS A 145 17.42 35.65 -28.66
C LYS A 145 16.09 35.07 -28.17
N GLY A 146 15.78 35.30 -26.90
CA GLY A 146 14.54 34.81 -26.28
C GLY A 146 14.63 33.38 -25.78
N MET A 147 15.83 32.78 -25.75
CA MET A 147 16.06 31.50 -25.08
C MET A 147 15.91 31.67 -23.57
N PHE A 148 14.98 30.93 -22.98
CA PHE A 148 14.75 30.91 -21.53
C PHE A 148 15.03 29.55 -20.90
N GLY A 149 15.22 28.49 -21.70
CA GLY A 149 15.43 27.15 -21.20
C GLY A 149 15.97 26.17 -22.23
N THR A 150 16.18 24.95 -21.77
CA THR A 150 16.77 23.85 -22.53
C THR A 150 15.89 22.62 -22.43
N LEU A 151 15.66 21.95 -23.57
CA LEU A 151 15.00 20.65 -23.66
C LEU A 151 16.00 19.60 -24.15
N ILE A 152 16.26 18.57 -23.36
CA ILE A 152 17.13 17.45 -23.71
C ILE A 152 16.28 16.21 -23.94
N ILE A 153 16.44 15.56 -25.09
CA ILE A 153 15.69 14.38 -25.51
C ILE A 153 16.67 13.23 -25.73
N GLY A 154 16.54 12.16 -24.95
CA GLY A 154 17.32 10.94 -25.07
C GLY A 154 16.82 10.06 -26.21
N LEU A 155 17.71 9.72 -27.13
CA LEU A 155 17.44 8.70 -28.14
C LEU A 155 17.64 7.31 -27.52
N PRO A 156 16.90 6.27 -27.96
CA PRO A 156 17.11 4.90 -27.46
C PRO A 156 18.55 4.45 -27.70
N SER A 157 19.36 4.40 -26.64
CA SER A 157 20.76 4.00 -26.66
C SER A 157 21.13 3.30 -25.35
N LYS A 158 21.83 2.18 -25.43
CA LYS A 158 22.13 1.38 -24.23
C LYS A 158 23.25 2.02 -23.39
N HIS A 159 22.95 2.39 -22.15
CA HIS A 159 23.92 2.98 -21.22
C HIS A 159 23.59 2.79 -19.73
N LEU A 160 24.59 3.04 -18.87
CA LEU A 160 24.49 3.13 -17.41
C LEU A 160 25.20 4.40 -16.91
N GLY A 161 24.73 4.96 -15.80
CA GLY A 161 25.16 6.28 -15.32
C GLY A 161 24.64 7.42 -16.21
N GLY A 162 25.21 8.61 -16.07
CA GLY A 162 24.80 9.77 -16.86
C GLY A 162 23.62 10.54 -16.31
N GLU A 163 23.38 10.44 -15.01
CA GLU A 163 22.34 11.19 -14.32
C GLU A 163 22.57 12.69 -14.53
N LEU A 164 21.51 13.38 -14.95
CA LEU A 164 21.48 14.83 -15.08
C LEU A 164 20.98 15.40 -13.75
N LEU A 165 21.85 16.11 -13.03
CA LEU A 165 21.47 16.85 -11.83
C LEU A 165 21.18 18.30 -12.21
N ILE A 166 20.04 18.83 -11.78
CA ILE A 166 19.57 20.19 -12.06
C ILE A 166 19.22 20.85 -10.73
N ARG A 167 19.74 22.05 -10.49
CA ARG A 167 19.69 22.76 -9.22
C ARG A 167 19.21 24.19 -9.45
N PHE A 168 18.29 24.63 -8.59
CA PHE A 168 17.84 26.01 -8.54
C PHE A 168 17.34 26.33 -7.13
N ASP A 169 17.66 27.53 -6.63
CA ASP A 169 17.19 28.06 -5.34
C ASP A 169 17.30 27.10 -4.13
N GLY A 170 18.36 26.28 -4.10
CA GLY A 170 18.62 25.32 -3.02
C GLY A 170 17.94 23.95 -3.18
N GLU A 171 17.11 23.76 -4.21
CA GLU A 171 16.58 22.45 -4.61
C GLU A 171 17.51 21.75 -5.60
N GLU A 172 17.53 20.41 -5.58
CA GLU A 172 18.22 19.54 -6.55
C GLU A 172 17.27 18.46 -7.08
N LYS A 173 17.26 18.26 -8.40
CA LYS A 173 16.54 17.19 -9.09
C LYS A 173 17.50 16.33 -9.88
N SER A 174 17.40 15.01 -9.71
CA SER A 174 18.21 14.01 -10.42
C SER A 174 17.36 13.27 -11.44
N VAL A 175 17.73 13.36 -12.72
CA VAL A 175 17.00 12.74 -13.83
C VAL A 175 17.90 11.73 -14.54
N SER A 176 17.42 10.47 -14.63
CA SER A 176 18.12 9.40 -15.35
C SER A 176 17.39 8.99 -16.62
N PHE A 177 18.12 8.95 -17.74
CA PHE A 177 17.60 8.48 -19.03
C PHE A 177 17.84 6.98 -19.26
N ALA A 178 18.70 6.35 -18.45
CA ALA A 178 19.22 5.02 -18.72
C ALA A 178 18.11 3.97 -18.82
N GLU A 179 17.21 3.89 -17.83
CA GLU A 179 16.14 2.90 -17.82
C GLU A 179 15.21 3.02 -19.03
N SER A 180 14.71 4.23 -19.29
CA SER A 180 13.80 4.50 -20.41
C SER A 180 14.47 4.21 -21.76
N ALA A 181 15.69 4.71 -21.97
CA ALA A 181 16.42 4.50 -23.22
C ALA A 181 16.77 3.02 -23.46
N ASN A 182 17.10 2.26 -22.39
CA ASN A 182 17.36 0.82 -22.45
C ASN A 182 16.11 0.00 -22.83
N ASN A 183 14.93 0.53 -22.51
CA ASN A 183 13.63 -0.07 -22.77
C ASN A 183 12.93 0.49 -24.02
N TYR A 184 13.69 1.04 -24.98
CA TYR A 184 13.16 1.54 -26.25
C TYR A 184 12.08 2.62 -26.05
N LYS A 185 12.27 3.49 -25.06
CA LYS A 185 11.48 4.72 -24.87
C LYS A 185 12.33 5.95 -25.17
N ILE A 186 11.66 7.08 -25.35
CA ILE A 186 12.30 8.39 -25.56
C ILE A 186 12.12 9.21 -24.27
N PRO A 187 13.11 9.22 -23.36
CA PRO A 187 13.09 10.11 -22.21
C PRO A 187 13.40 11.55 -22.64
N TYR A 188 12.81 12.55 -21.99
CA TYR A 188 13.15 13.95 -22.19
C TYR A 188 13.01 14.75 -20.91
N VAL A 189 13.73 15.87 -20.83
CA VAL A 189 13.76 16.78 -19.68
C VAL A 189 13.84 18.21 -20.19
N ALA A 190 13.03 19.10 -19.61
CA ALA A 190 13.07 20.53 -19.87
C ALA A 190 13.33 21.30 -18.58
N PHE A 191 14.18 22.31 -18.62
CA PHE A 191 14.51 23.16 -17.46
C PHE A 191 14.88 24.57 -17.92
N TYR A 192 14.80 25.53 -17.00
CA TYR A 192 15.15 26.92 -17.24
C TYR A 192 16.67 27.12 -17.35
N ALA A 193 17.11 28.07 -18.17
CA ALA A 193 18.54 28.29 -18.44
C ALA A 193 19.33 28.71 -17.19
N ASP A 194 18.65 29.37 -16.23
CA ASP A 194 19.24 29.81 -14.95
C ASP A 194 19.52 28.67 -13.98
N CYS A 195 19.02 27.46 -14.25
CA CYS A 195 19.32 26.29 -13.44
C CYS A 195 20.79 25.86 -13.60
N GLU A 196 21.45 25.64 -12.47
CA GLU A 196 22.77 25.02 -12.46
C GLU A 196 22.60 23.51 -12.71
N HIS A 197 23.33 22.93 -13.64
CA HIS A 197 23.20 21.52 -13.96
C HIS A 197 24.54 20.83 -14.28
N GLU A 198 24.58 19.53 -14.03
CA GLU A 198 25.72 18.66 -14.32
C GLU A 198 25.28 17.27 -14.80
N ILE A 199 26.14 16.61 -15.56
CA ILE A 199 25.95 15.23 -16.01
C ILE A 199 27.00 14.35 -15.31
N LYS A 200 26.52 13.40 -14.51
CA LYS A 200 27.37 12.41 -13.85
C LYS A 200 28.06 11.49 -14.88
N PRO A 201 29.20 10.86 -14.52
CA PRO A 201 29.93 10.04 -15.46
C PRO A 201 29.12 8.86 -16.03
N ILE A 202 29.22 8.63 -17.34
CA ILE A 202 28.71 7.39 -17.95
C ILE A 202 29.57 6.22 -17.48
N THR A 203 28.97 5.20 -16.89
CA THR A 203 29.70 4.04 -16.37
C THR A 203 29.80 2.89 -17.39
N ALA A 204 28.84 2.81 -18.33
CA ALA A 204 28.87 1.87 -19.45
C ALA A 204 28.02 2.36 -20.64
N GLY A 205 28.36 1.89 -21.85
CA GLY A 205 27.59 2.16 -23.06
C GLY A 205 27.72 3.57 -23.62
N TYR A 206 26.69 4.01 -24.34
CA TYR A 206 26.64 5.32 -25.00
C TYR A 206 25.30 6.00 -24.75
N ARG A 207 25.34 7.23 -24.22
CA ARG A 207 24.18 8.10 -24.06
C ARG A 207 24.14 9.06 -25.24
N VAL A 208 23.09 8.97 -26.07
CA VAL A 208 22.91 9.84 -27.24
C VAL A 208 21.65 10.68 -27.05
N CYS A 209 21.79 12.00 -27.13
CA CYS A 209 20.71 12.95 -26.86
C CYS A 209 20.66 14.06 -27.91
N LEU A 210 19.46 14.58 -28.17
CA LEU A 210 19.23 15.83 -28.88
C LEU A 210 18.98 16.94 -27.86
N VAL A 211 19.58 18.09 -28.07
CA VAL A 211 19.40 19.29 -27.23
C VAL A 211 18.67 20.34 -28.06
N TYR A 212 17.63 20.93 -27.48
CA TYR A 212 16.82 21.99 -28.05
C TYR A 212 16.88 23.23 -27.14
N ASN A 213 16.96 24.41 -27.75
CA ASN A 213 16.74 25.67 -27.05
C ASN A 213 15.22 25.93 -26.99
N LEU A 214 14.70 26.33 -25.83
CA LEU A 214 13.31 26.75 -25.67
C LEU A 214 13.25 28.27 -25.82
N ILE A 215 12.53 28.74 -26.84
CA ILE A 215 12.50 30.13 -27.28
C ILE A 215 11.10 30.72 -27.05
N GLN A 216 11.04 31.89 -26.41
CA GLN A 216 9.83 32.70 -26.29
C GLN A 216 9.68 33.60 -27.53
N LYS A 217 8.54 33.51 -28.24
CA LYS A 217 8.30 34.31 -29.47
C LYS A 217 8.13 35.80 -29.21
N LYS A 218 7.31 36.15 -28.23
CA LYS A 218 6.95 37.53 -27.85
C LYS A 218 7.59 37.85 -26.51
N ASN A 219 8.56 38.76 -26.50
CA ASN A 219 9.37 39.06 -25.32
C ASN A 219 8.93 40.35 -24.59
N ASP A 220 7.64 40.66 -24.63
CA ASP A 220 7.09 41.84 -23.94
C ASP A 220 7.08 41.65 -22.41
N ASN A 221 6.95 40.39 -21.97
CA ASN A 221 7.14 39.97 -20.59
C ASN A 221 8.06 38.73 -20.58
N PRO A 222 9.37 38.88 -20.29
CA PRO A 222 10.32 37.77 -20.39
C PRO A 222 9.98 36.66 -19.39
N ILE A 223 10.08 35.40 -19.82
CA ILE A 223 10.00 34.24 -18.93
C ILE A 223 11.25 34.24 -18.04
N VAL A 224 11.07 34.49 -16.75
CA VAL A 224 12.14 34.50 -15.73
C VAL A 224 11.80 33.50 -14.63
N LEU A 225 12.82 32.79 -14.14
CA LEU A 225 12.69 31.91 -12.99
C LEU A 225 13.00 32.70 -11.71
N GLU A 226 11.99 32.91 -10.86
CA GLU A 226 12.14 33.67 -9.61
C GLU A 226 12.57 32.78 -8.44
N ALA A 227 13.55 33.25 -7.67
CA ALA A 227 14.04 32.56 -6.48
C ALA A 227 13.12 32.83 -5.28
N LEU A 228 12.83 31.80 -4.48
CA LEU A 228 11.91 31.90 -3.33
C LEU A 228 12.60 32.34 -2.04
N GLY A 229 13.94 32.43 -2.02
CA GLY A 229 14.71 32.68 -0.79
C GLY A 229 14.23 33.88 0.06
N GLU A 230 13.83 34.99 -0.56
CA GLU A 230 13.31 36.16 0.18
C GLU A 230 11.92 35.89 0.78
N HIS A 231 11.02 35.26 0.00
CA HIS A 231 9.69 34.86 0.48
C HIS A 231 9.79 33.84 1.61
N VAL A 232 10.62 32.81 1.46
CA VAL A 232 10.90 31.81 2.50
C VAL A 232 11.41 32.51 3.77
N SER A 233 12.36 33.44 3.64
CA SER A 233 12.90 34.19 4.79
C SER A 233 11.85 35.04 5.50
N ARG A 234 10.93 35.66 4.76
CA ARG A 234 9.80 36.42 5.33
C ARG A 234 8.82 35.48 6.05
N LEU A 235 8.41 34.39 5.40
CA LEU A 235 7.51 33.39 5.97
C LEU A 235 8.08 32.75 7.23
N THR A 236 9.37 32.40 7.25
CA THR A 236 10.05 31.83 8.42
C THR A 236 9.93 32.75 9.63
N LYS A 237 10.18 34.06 9.47
CA LYS A 237 10.06 35.04 10.58
C LYS A 237 8.64 35.11 11.13
N ILE A 238 7.63 35.04 10.25
CA ILE A 238 6.21 35.05 10.65
C ILE A 238 5.87 33.78 11.44
N LEU A 239 6.30 32.61 10.95
CA LEU A 239 6.08 31.33 11.63
C LEU A 239 6.79 31.26 12.98
N GLU A 240 8.02 31.76 13.07
CA GLU A 240 8.77 31.85 14.33
C GLU A 240 8.07 32.75 15.35
N ALA A 241 7.56 33.93 14.94
CA ALA A 241 6.76 34.79 15.81
C ALA A 241 5.46 34.10 16.26
N GLY A 242 4.81 33.34 15.37
CA GLY A 242 3.59 32.58 15.69
C GLY A 242 3.79 31.46 16.72
N LYS A 243 5.01 30.90 16.85
CA LYS A 243 5.33 29.84 17.82
C LYS A 243 5.16 30.28 19.27
N GLU A 244 5.50 31.53 19.57
CA GLU A 244 5.47 32.08 20.94
C GLU A 244 4.04 32.20 21.46
N HIS A 245 3.07 32.38 20.56
CA HIS A 245 1.67 32.59 20.90
C HIS A 245 0.80 31.33 20.84
N LYS A 246 1.40 30.15 20.57
CA LYS A 246 0.68 28.90 20.25
C LYS A 246 -0.38 29.08 19.16
N LEU A 247 -0.16 30.03 18.26
CA LEU A 247 -1.17 30.43 17.29
C LEU A 247 -1.38 29.36 16.20
N PHE A 248 -0.32 28.62 15.88
CA PHE A 248 -0.30 27.68 14.77
C PHE A 248 -0.12 26.24 15.26
N SER A 249 -1.19 25.57 15.74
CA SER A 249 -1.10 24.19 16.23
C SER A 249 -2.46 23.45 16.25
N PRO A 250 -2.85 22.75 15.16
CA PRO A 250 -2.38 22.83 13.77
C PRO A 250 -3.00 24.02 13.00
N ARG A 251 -2.50 24.32 11.79
CA ARG A 251 -3.14 25.24 10.84
C ARG A 251 -3.08 24.73 9.42
N VAL A 252 -4.05 25.13 8.62
CA VAL A 252 -4.20 24.72 7.23
C VAL A 252 -4.26 25.96 6.34
N VAL A 253 -3.35 26.07 5.36
CA VAL A 253 -3.37 27.16 4.38
C VAL A 253 -3.90 26.63 3.06
N LEU A 254 -5.01 27.19 2.57
CA LEU A 254 -5.54 26.86 1.24
C LEU A 254 -4.77 27.62 0.17
N LEU A 255 -4.39 26.92 -0.91
CA LEU A 255 -3.50 27.46 -1.94
C LEU A 255 -4.23 28.26 -3.02
N GLY A 256 -5.52 27.96 -3.24
CA GLY A 256 -6.40 28.71 -4.14
C GLY A 256 -7.25 27.85 -5.05
N HIS A 257 -6.75 26.68 -5.48
CA HIS A 257 -7.44 25.88 -6.48
C HIS A 257 -8.06 24.61 -5.92
N GLN A 258 -9.14 24.18 -6.59
CA GLN A 258 -9.76 22.89 -6.36
C GLN A 258 -9.17 21.77 -7.24
N TYR A 259 -9.10 20.55 -6.70
CA TYR A 259 -8.55 19.35 -7.35
C TYR A 259 -9.43 18.12 -7.09
N THR A 260 -9.48 17.17 -8.03
CA THR A 260 -10.00 15.84 -7.71
C THR A 260 -8.90 15.01 -7.04
N PRO A 261 -9.24 14.04 -6.17
CA PRO A 261 -8.24 13.15 -5.56
C PRO A 261 -7.31 12.47 -6.57
N GLU A 262 -7.82 12.10 -7.74
CA GLU A 262 -7.05 11.43 -8.80
C GLU A 262 -6.04 12.35 -9.48
N ASN A 263 -6.34 13.64 -9.55
CA ASN A 263 -5.50 14.64 -10.21
C ASN A 263 -4.62 15.42 -9.23
N PHE A 264 -4.82 15.26 -7.92
CA PHE A 264 -4.02 15.92 -6.90
C PHE A 264 -2.64 15.26 -6.78
N SER A 265 -1.68 15.79 -7.53
CA SER A 265 -0.28 15.36 -7.52
C SER A 265 0.63 16.58 -7.62
N LYS A 266 1.90 16.41 -7.24
CA LYS A 266 2.91 17.48 -7.36
C LYS A 266 3.00 18.06 -8.78
N ASP A 267 2.85 17.22 -9.79
CA ASP A 267 3.01 17.58 -11.20
C ASP A 267 1.78 18.30 -11.76
N ASN A 268 0.61 18.10 -11.15
CA ASN A 268 -0.68 18.62 -11.62
C ASN A 268 -1.18 19.82 -10.82
N LEU A 269 -0.37 20.36 -9.91
CA LEU A 269 -0.68 21.61 -9.22
C LEU A 269 -0.87 22.76 -10.20
N LYS A 270 -1.95 23.51 -10.01
CA LYS A 270 -2.39 24.62 -10.84
C LYS A 270 -1.68 25.90 -10.42
N LEU A 271 -1.17 26.64 -11.40
CA LEU A 271 -0.62 27.99 -11.25
C LEU A 271 0.35 28.08 -10.05
N ASN A 272 0.12 29.07 -9.19
CA ASN A 272 0.98 29.43 -8.05
C ASN A 272 0.93 28.45 -6.88
N ASP A 273 0.04 27.44 -6.89
CA ASP A 273 -0.14 26.53 -5.75
C ASP A 273 1.16 25.80 -5.40
N ARG A 274 1.92 25.37 -6.43
CA ARG A 274 3.21 24.68 -6.24
C ARG A 274 4.20 25.57 -5.52
N THR A 275 4.42 26.78 -6.03
CA THR A 275 5.43 27.70 -5.54
C THR A 275 5.10 28.22 -4.15
N LYS A 276 3.81 28.49 -3.88
CA LYS A 276 3.31 28.85 -2.54
C LYS A 276 3.52 27.70 -1.54
N ALA A 277 3.17 26.47 -1.94
CA ALA A 277 3.34 25.30 -1.09
C ALA A 277 4.81 25.04 -0.77
N GLU A 278 5.69 25.11 -1.77
CA GLU A 278 7.13 24.93 -1.60
C GLU A 278 7.72 25.97 -0.64
N ALA A 279 7.41 27.25 -0.86
CA ALA A 279 7.89 28.34 0.00
C ALA A 279 7.44 28.14 1.45
N LEU A 280 6.17 27.77 1.65
CA LEU A 280 5.62 27.54 2.98
C LEU A 280 6.23 26.31 3.66
N ILE A 281 6.39 25.18 2.96
CA ILE A 281 6.99 23.96 3.50
C ILE A 281 8.45 24.20 3.89
N ARG A 282 9.24 24.88 3.05
CA ARG A 282 10.63 25.26 3.35
C ARG A 282 10.69 26.19 4.56
N ALA A 283 9.84 27.22 4.59
CA ALA A 283 9.78 28.14 5.71
C ALA A 283 9.39 27.45 7.03
N ALA A 284 8.44 26.52 6.97
CA ALA A 284 7.98 25.72 8.09
C ALA A 284 9.10 24.83 8.65
N ASP A 285 9.85 24.12 7.81
CA ASP A 285 10.95 23.26 8.30
C ASP A 285 12.04 24.08 9.00
N ILE A 286 12.47 25.20 8.40
CA ILE A 286 13.44 26.13 9.01
C ILE A 286 12.92 26.65 10.34
N ALA A 287 11.65 27.07 10.38
CA ALA A 287 11.02 27.57 11.59
C ALA A 287 10.82 26.46 12.63
N GLY A 288 11.00 25.17 12.32
CA GLY A 288 10.84 24.03 13.22
C GLY A 288 9.41 23.52 13.35
N TYR A 289 8.68 23.50 12.24
CA TYR A 289 7.37 22.91 12.05
C TYR A 289 7.48 21.66 11.17
N TYR A 290 6.53 20.74 11.30
CA TYR A 290 6.21 19.83 10.21
C TYR A 290 5.22 20.52 9.28
N ALA A 291 5.36 20.29 7.99
CA ALA A 291 4.42 20.75 6.98
C ALA A 291 4.21 19.64 5.95
N LYS A 292 2.97 19.49 5.50
CA LYS A 292 2.62 18.50 4.48
C LYS A 292 1.51 19.02 3.60
N MET A 293 1.64 18.73 2.31
CA MET A 293 0.63 19.08 1.32
C MET A 293 -0.51 18.06 1.35
N CYS A 294 -1.75 18.55 1.25
CA CYS A 294 -2.95 17.76 1.42
C CYS A 294 -4.13 18.35 0.63
N LEU A 295 -5.20 17.58 0.52
CA LEU A 295 -6.47 18.01 -0.03
C LEU A 295 -7.46 18.17 1.13
N VAL A 296 -7.93 19.40 1.33
CA VAL A 296 -8.98 19.71 2.31
C VAL A 296 -10.31 19.48 1.63
N THR A 297 -11.12 18.60 2.20
CA THR A 297 -12.49 18.36 1.73
C THR A 297 -13.45 19.11 2.63
N SER A 298 -14.20 20.05 2.06
CA SER A 298 -15.40 20.60 2.69
C SER A 298 -16.62 19.94 2.08
N TYR A 299 -17.41 19.30 2.92
CA TYR A 299 -18.65 18.63 2.53
C TYR A 299 -19.84 19.40 3.07
N LEU A 300 -20.84 19.60 2.22
CA LEU A 300 -22.13 20.17 2.58
C LEU A 300 -23.23 19.22 2.10
N SER A 301 -24.27 19.03 2.90
CA SER A 301 -25.49 18.39 2.43
C SER A 301 -26.73 19.05 3.00
N GLY A 302 -27.80 19.08 2.21
CA GLY A 302 -29.10 19.58 2.64
C GLY A 302 -30.07 19.74 1.47
N ILE A 303 -31.02 20.66 1.62
CA ILE A 303 -32.20 20.75 0.76
C ILE A 303 -31.91 21.66 -0.46
N PRO A 304 -32.30 21.25 -1.68
CA PRO A 304 -32.18 22.09 -2.88
C PRO A 304 -33.09 23.34 -2.84
N SER A 305 -32.60 24.46 -3.37
CA SER A 305 -33.30 25.76 -3.42
C SER A 305 -34.53 25.82 -4.33
N ASP A 306 -34.63 24.91 -5.30
CA ASP A 306 -35.79 24.79 -6.18
C ASP A 306 -36.79 23.73 -5.69
N GLY A 307 -36.88 23.53 -4.36
CA GLY A 307 -37.83 22.63 -3.70
C GLY A 307 -39.30 23.06 -3.83
N GLY A 308 -39.86 23.05 -5.04
CA GLY A 308 -41.30 23.14 -5.24
C GLY A 308 -42.00 21.95 -4.57
N TYR A 309 -43.02 22.21 -3.74
CA TYR A 309 -43.84 21.22 -3.03
C TYR A 309 -44.64 20.30 -3.99
N GLY A 310 -43.97 19.44 -4.76
CA GLY A 310 -44.57 18.56 -5.76
C GLY A 310 -43.89 17.18 -5.83
N TRP A 311 -44.70 16.13 -5.88
CA TRP A 311 -44.32 14.71 -5.80
C TRP A 311 -43.51 14.14 -7.00
N ASP A 312 -42.94 15.00 -7.86
CA ASP A 312 -42.35 14.62 -9.16
C ASP A 312 -41.09 15.45 -9.53
N TYR A 313 -40.45 16.16 -8.58
CA TYR A 313 -39.28 17.00 -8.87
C TYR A 313 -37.96 16.25 -8.56
N GLU A 314 -37.12 16.06 -9.58
CA GLU A 314 -35.71 15.67 -9.43
C GLU A 314 -34.85 16.94 -9.48
N PRO A 315 -33.84 17.11 -8.61
CA PRO A 315 -32.95 18.27 -8.68
C PRO A 315 -32.14 18.25 -9.98
N ASP A 316 -32.04 19.39 -10.64
CA ASP A 316 -31.26 19.55 -11.87
C ASP A 316 -29.76 19.72 -11.53
N GLU A 317 -28.87 19.56 -12.52
CA GLU A 317 -27.42 19.78 -12.35
C GLU A 317 -27.09 21.20 -11.83
N ASP A 318 -27.98 22.17 -12.02
CA ASP A 318 -27.82 23.57 -11.60
C ASP A 318 -28.44 23.89 -10.21
N SER A 319 -29.11 22.96 -9.53
CA SER A 319 -29.81 23.26 -8.25
C SER A 319 -28.84 23.59 -7.11
N GLU A 320 -29.02 24.72 -6.41
CA GLU A 320 -28.16 25.13 -5.28
C GLU A 320 -28.69 24.61 -3.93
N LEU A 321 -27.85 24.60 -2.90
CA LEU A 321 -28.27 24.29 -1.52
C LEU A 321 -28.95 25.53 -0.90
N GLU A 322 -30.17 25.39 -0.39
CA GLU A 322 -30.89 26.45 0.34
C GLU A 322 -30.67 26.36 1.85
N GLU A 323 -30.85 25.17 2.41
CA GLU A 323 -30.62 24.89 3.83
C GLU A 323 -29.59 23.77 3.96
N ILE A 324 -28.58 23.98 4.80
CA ILE A 324 -27.51 23.02 5.06
C ILE A 324 -27.85 22.25 6.34
N ASP A 325 -28.02 20.94 6.21
CA ASP A 325 -28.33 20.04 7.33
C ASP A 325 -27.07 19.50 7.99
N ASN A 326 -26.05 19.18 7.20
CA ASN A 326 -24.76 18.67 7.69
C ASN A 326 -23.61 19.33 6.94
N GLU A 327 -22.58 19.70 7.70
CA GLU A 327 -21.31 20.19 7.18
C GLU A 327 -20.15 19.58 7.95
N TRP A 328 -19.06 19.29 7.25
CA TRP A 328 -17.79 18.95 7.88
C TRP A 328 -16.63 19.33 6.98
N ILE A 329 -15.47 19.55 7.61
CA ILE A 329 -14.22 19.77 6.89
C ILE A 329 -13.19 18.76 7.40
N SER A 330 -12.54 18.05 6.49
CA SER A 330 -11.55 17.06 6.85
C SER A 330 -10.39 16.97 5.85
N ILE A 331 -9.31 16.35 6.29
CA ILE A 331 -8.16 16.00 5.48
C ILE A 331 -7.98 14.49 5.50
N GLU A 332 -8.14 13.88 4.33
CA GLU A 332 -7.95 12.43 4.13
C GLU A 332 -6.94 12.11 3.02
N HIS A 333 -6.76 13.04 2.08
CA HIS A 333 -5.83 12.87 0.97
C HIS A 333 -4.58 13.72 1.19
N TRP A 334 -3.43 13.06 1.04
CA TRP A 334 -2.13 13.60 1.36
C TRP A 334 -1.18 13.34 0.18
N LEU A 335 -0.28 14.27 -0.12
CA LEU A 335 0.80 13.96 -1.04
C LEU A 335 1.85 13.06 -0.38
N ASP A 336 2.48 12.19 -1.16
CA ASP A 336 3.51 11.28 -0.67
C ASP A 336 4.77 12.02 -0.17
N ASP A 337 5.13 13.14 -0.81
CA ASP A 337 6.33 13.92 -0.47
C ASP A 337 6.31 14.44 0.99
N GLY A 338 7.49 14.49 1.61
CA GLY A 338 7.71 15.04 2.94
C GLY A 338 7.51 14.05 4.10
N PRO A 339 7.24 14.52 5.33
CA PRO A 339 6.99 13.64 6.48
C PRO A 339 5.70 12.83 6.28
N PRO A 340 5.45 11.76 7.06
CA PRO A 340 4.18 11.03 7.00
C PRO A 340 2.97 11.94 7.30
N PRO A 341 1.77 11.58 6.81
CA PRO A 341 0.55 12.33 7.11
C PRO A 341 0.15 12.20 8.58
N LEU A 342 -0.78 13.06 9.00
CA LEU A 342 -1.52 12.90 10.25
C LEU A 342 -2.86 12.25 9.93
N GLY A 343 -2.88 10.95 9.60
CA GLY A 343 -4.10 10.15 9.44
C GLY A 343 -5.31 10.87 8.80
N HIS A 344 -6.48 10.69 9.42
CA HIS A 344 -7.67 11.50 9.17
C HIS A 344 -7.69 12.66 10.17
N LEU A 345 -7.85 13.89 9.68
CA LEU A 345 -8.01 15.08 10.51
C LEU A 345 -9.35 15.74 10.23
N GLU A 346 -10.17 15.88 11.27
CA GLU A 346 -11.24 16.87 11.28
C GLU A 346 -10.62 18.25 11.48
N VAL A 347 -11.09 19.24 10.72
CA VAL A 347 -10.56 20.60 10.72
C VAL A 347 -11.70 21.56 11.01
N GLU A 348 -11.50 22.46 11.96
CA GLU A 348 -12.45 23.56 12.18
C GLU A 348 -12.17 24.70 11.19
N GLU A 349 -13.20 25.41 10.72
CA GLU A 349 -13.01 26.55 9.81
C GLU A 349 -12.06 27.61 10.38
N ALA A 350 -12.05 27.79 11.70
CA ALA A 350 -11.12 28.69 12.40
C ALA A 350 -9.64 28.27 12.35
N GLU A 351 -9.34 27.05 11.90
CA GLU A 351 -7.99 26.54 11.67
C GLU A 351 -7.51 26.74 10.23
N ILE A 352 -8.41 27.20 9.35
CA ILE A 352 -8.16 27.40 7.93
C ILE A 352 -7.80 28.86 7.65
N LEU A 353 -6.70 29.04 6.93
CA LEU A 353 -6.22 30.31 6.42
C LEU A 353 -6.40 30.32 4.91
N ALA A 354 -7.34 31.12 4.43
CA ALA A 354 -7.62 31.28 3.00
C ALA A 354 -7.82 32.77 2.66
N PRO A 355 -7.32 33.24 1.50
CA PRO A 355 -7.59 34.60 1.04
C PRO A 355 -8.99 34.76 0.41
N PHE A 356 -9.82 33.71 0.42
CA PHE A 356 -11.16 33.63 -0.16
C PHE A 356 -12.13 32.96 0.81
N ARG A 357 -13.43 33.07 0.55
CA ARG A 357 -14.47 32.38 1.33
C ARG A 357 -14.53 30.92 0.94
N LEU A 358 -14.60 30.02 1.91
CA LEU A 358 -14.81 28.60 1.62
C LEU A 358 -16.16 28.41 0.93
N ASN A 359 -16.20 27.43 0.02
CA ASN A 359 -17.39 26.98 -0.70
C ASN A 359 -18.01 28.07 -1.59
N ASP A 360 -17.19 29.06 -1.96
CA ASP A 360 -17.51 30.07 -2.98
C ASP A 360 -17.16 29.53 -4.37
N GLY A 361 -18.14 29.46 -5.26
CA GLY A 361 -18.04 28.83 -6.59
C GLY A 361 -18.58 27.40 -6.64
N ASP A 362 -18.32 26.71 -7.76
CA ASP A 362 -18.88 25.37 -8.00
C ASP A 362 -18.13 24.26 -7.22
N PRO A 363 -18.84 23.25 -6.68
CA PRO A 363 -18.22 22.09 -6.07
C PRO A 363 -17.56 21.19 -7.12
N ILE A 364 -16.53 20.43 -6.73
CA ILE A 364 -15.88 19.45 -7.62
C ILE A 364 -16.77 18.24 -7.85
N VAL A 365 -17.51 17.82 -6.83
CA VAL A 365 -18.49 16.73 -6.92
C VAL A 365 -19.83 17.21 -6.39
N LYS A 366 -20.89 16.89 -7.13
CA LYS A 366 -22.27 17.12 -6.77
C LYS A 366 -23.05 15.83 -6.95
N GLU A 367 -23.72 15.39 -5.90
CA GLU A 367 -24.59 14.22 -5.93
C GLU A 367 -25.98 14.58 -5.39
N SER A 368 -26.99 13.83 -5.83
CA SER A 368 -28.34 13.90 -5.30
C SER A 368 -28.82 12.50 -4.92
N THR A 369 -29.52 12.38 -3.81
CA THR A 369 -30.14 11.11 -3.40
C THR A 369 -31.31 10.72 -4.30
N GLY A 370 -31.81 11.62 -5.14
CA GLY A 370 -32.98 11.42 -5.97
C GLY A 370 -34.27 11.23 -5.16
N TYR A 371 -35.37 10.92 -5.83
CA TYR A 371 -36.67 10.82 -5.17
C TYR A 371 -36.78 9.59 -4.25
N MET A 372 -36.86 9.82 -2.93
CA MET A 372 -36.92 8.79 -1.87
C MET A 372 -38.35 8.49 -1.37
N GLY A 373 -39.39 8.88 -2.13
CA GLY A 373 -40.79 8.65 -1.76
C GLY A 373 -41.34 9.73 -0.82
N ASN A 374 -41.42 9.45 0.49
CA ASN A 374 -41.93 10.42 1.48
C ASN A 374 -40.87 11.42 1.96
N TYR A 375 -39.62 11.27 1.50
CA TYR A 375 -38.51 12.16 1.78
C TYR A 375 -38.11 12.86 0.48
N GLY A 376 -37.87 14.17 0.56
CA GLY A 376 -37.33 14.95 -0.55
C GLY A 376 -35.88 14.54 -0.88
N PRO A 377 -35.37 14.92 -2.05
CA PRO A 377 -33.98 14.68 -2.43
C PRO A 377 -33.04 15.57 -1.61
N ASP A 378 -31.94 14.99 -1.13
CA ASP A 378 -30.84 15.73 -0.53
C ASP A 378 -29.81 15.99 -1.62
N LEU A 379 -29.27 17.22 -1.65
CA LEU A 379 -28.07 17.55 -2.41
C LEU A 379 -26.84 17.39 -1.53
N MET A 380 -25.77 16.89 -2.12
CA MET A 380 -24.47 16.72 -1.48
C MET A 380 -23.39 17.35 -2.34
N HIS A 381 -22.62 18.26 -1.76
CA HIS A 381 -21.55 19.00 -2.42
C HIS A 381 -20.21 18.70 -1.75
N TRP A 382 -19.19 18.38 -2.55
CA TRP A 382 -17.81 18.23 -2.09
C TRP A 382 -16.93 19.26 -2.79
N TYR A 383 -16.30 20.09 -1.97
CA TYR A 383 -15.25 21.02 -2.38
C TYR A 383 -13.90 20.46 -1.94
N HIS A 384 -12.92 20.50 -2.82
CA HIS A 384 -11.63 19.86 -2.58
C HIS A 384 -10.48 20.84 -2.84
N TYR A 385 -9.94 21.47 -1.81
CA TYR A 385 -8.93 22.51 -1.93
C TYR A 385 -7.52 21.97 -1.73
N GLY A 386 -6.61 22.30 -2.66
CA GLY A 386 -5.18 22.07 -2.43
C GLY A 386 -4.69 22.92 -1.27
N ALA A 387 -4.01 22.31 -0.31
CA ALA A 387 -3.60 22.98 0.93
C ALA A 387 -2.24 22.49 1.45
N VAL A 388 -1.65 23.29 2.34
CA VAL A 388 -0.55 22.87 3.21
C VAL A 388 -1.02 22.94 4.64
N VAL A 389 -0.99 21.81 5.33
CA VAL A 389 -1.15 21.76 6.78
C VAL A 389 0.21 21.76 7.45
N PHE A 390 0.36 22.52 8.52
CA PHE A 390 1.59 22.59 9.30
C PHE A 390 1.31 22.69 10.79
N TRP A 391 2.22 22.12 11.59
CA TRP A 391 2.13 22.10 13.05
C TRP A 391 3.52 22.08 13.70
N PRO A 392 3.68 22.59 14.93
CA PRO A 392 4.98 22.71 15.56
C PRO A 392 5.55 21.32 15.90
N LYS A 393 6.83 21.08 15.63
CA LYS A 393 7.50 19.82 16.02
C LYS A 393 7.37 19.54 17.53
N LYS A 394 7.32 20.59 18.36
CA LYS A 394 7.15 20.51 19.83
C LYS A 394 5.79 20.00 20.32
N ASP A 395 4.74 20.12 19.50
CA ASP A 395 3.37 19.70 19.83
C ASP A 395 3.01 18.37 19.13
N HIS A 396 3.88 17.93 18.21
CA HIS A 396 3.65 16.76 17.37
C HIS A 396 3.35 15.49 18.16
N GLN A 397 4.03 15.25 19.29
CA GLN A 397 3.75 14.08 20.13
C GLN A 397 2.29 14.06 20.60
N GLU A 398 1.73 15.19 21.05
CA GLU A 398 0.36 15.25 21.52
C GLU A 398 -0.64 15.00 20.39
N ILE A 399 -0.41 15.62 19.23
CA ILE A 399 -1.26 15.49 18.06
C ILE A 399 -1.25 14.03 17.56
N LEU A 400 -0.06 13.44 17.44
CA LEU A 400 0.11 12.07 16.95
C LEU A 400 -0.50 11.02 17.88
N LEU A 401 -0.51 11.24 19.20
CA LEU A 401 -1.13 10.32 20.16
C LEU A 401 -2.67 10.29 20.08
N LYS A 402 -3.29 11.30 19.46
CA LYS A 402 -4.74 11.32 19.18
C LYS A 402 -5.09 10.53 17.91
N GLN A 403 -4.11 10.28 17.04
CA GLN A 403 -4.28 9.50 15.82
C GLN A 403 -4.36 8.00 16.10
N ASP A 404 -4.85 7.23 15.13
CA ASP A 404 -4.89 5.78 15.25
C ASP A 404 -3.48 5.16 15.33
N ILE A 405 -3.40 3.91 15.80
CA ILE A 405 -2.11 3.24 15.95
C ILE A 405 -1.42 3.01 14.59
N SER A 406 -2.16 2.91 13.49
CA SER A 406 -1.58 2.67 12.17
C SER A 406 -0.75 3.88 11.75
N ASN A 407 -1.29 5.08 11.91
CA ASN A 407 -0.58 6.32 11.64
C ASN A 407 0.58 6.54 12.62
N GLN A 408 0.40 6.23 13.91
CA GLN A 408 1.50 6.28 14.87
C GLN A 408 2.68 5.37 14.49
N LEU A 409 2.42 4.15 13.97
CA LEU A 409 3.45 3.23 13.51
C LEU A 409 4.09 3.68 12.19
N GLU A 410 3.34 4.32 11.30
CA GLU A 410 3.87 4.95 10.08
C GLU A 410 4.93 6.01 10.42
N TRP A 411 4.68 6.83 11.45
CA TRP A 411 5.66 7.78 11.97
C TRP A 411 6.89 7.11 12.57
N ILE A 412 6.74 5.99 13.30
CA ILE A 412 7.90 5.19 13.74
C ILE A 412 8.73 4.71 12.54
N ASN A 413 8.08 4.30 11.45
CA ASN A 413 8.78 3.91 10.23
C ASN A 413 9.58 5.07 9.62
N HIS A 414 9.00 6.27 9.58
CA HIS A 414 9.73 7.47 9.16
C HIS A 414 10.93 7.74 10.06
N TYR A 415 10.77 7.70 11.38
CA TYR A 415 11.89 7.87 12.31
C TYR A 415 12.96 6.77 12.16
N ASN A 416 12.59 5.54 11.81
CA ASN A 416 13.55 4.49 11.44
C ASN A 416 14.40 4.87 10.23
N SER A 417 13.86 5.62 9.26
CA SER A 417 14.57 6.04 8.04
C SER A 417 15.56 7.20 8.27
N ILE A 418 15.28 8.08 9.24
CA ILE A 418 16.07 9.28 9.53
C ILE A 418 16.84 9.24 10.87
N ARG A 419 17.05 8.05 11.46
CA ARG A 419 17.63 7.88 12.81
C ARG A 419 18.82 8.78 13.16
N LYS A 420 19.75 8.99 12.22
CA LYS A 420 20.98 9.76 12.44
C LYS A 420 20.74 11.25 12.64
N GLN A 421 19.54 11.72 12.31
CA GLN A 421 19.12 13.13 12.33
C GLN A 421 18.05 13.39 13.39
N LEU A 422 17.62 12.37 14.14
CA LEU A 422 16.59 12.53 15.16
C LEU A 422 17.08 13.38 16.32
N SER A 423 16.20 14.25 16.80
CA SER A 423 16.32 14.95 18.06
C SER A 423 15.99 14.04 19.26
N ASP A 424 16.42 14.46 20.45
CA ASP A 424 16.06 13.79 21.70
C ASP A 424 14.54 13.75 21.92
N TYR A 425 13.83 14.80 21.48
CA TYR A 425 12.38 14.90 21.57
C TYR A 425 11.67 13.87 20.67
N GLU A 426 12.11 13.71 19.41
CA GLU A 426 11.55 12.71 18.50
C GLU A 426 11.83 11.29 19.00
N THR A 427 13.03 11.05 19.54
CA THR A 427 13.36 9.76 20.18
C THR A 427 12.45 9.46 21.36
N ALA A 428 12.19 10.45 22.23
CA ALA A 428 11.25 10.32 23.35
C ALA A 428 9.78 10.16 22.90
N THR A 429 9.42 10.75 21.76
CA THR A 429 8.10 10.60 21.12
C THR A 429 7.85 9.14 20.77
N VAL A 430 8.82 8.46 20.17
CA VAL A 430 8.70 7.02 19.84
C VAL A 430 8.46 6.18 21.10
N GLU A 431 9.20 6.43 22.19
CA GLU A 431 8.96 5.71 23.44
C GLU A 431 7.53 5.90 23.97
N THR A 432 6.98 7.11 23.82
CA THR A 432 5.63 7.42 24.28
C THR A 432 4.58 6.72 23.42
N ILE A 433 4.77 6.73 22.08
CA ILE A 433 3.94 5.97 21.15
C ILE A 433 3.93 4.48 21.54
N LEU A 434 5.11 3.89 21.76
CA LEU A 434 5.22 2.48 22.14
C LEU A 434 4.52 2.17 23.46
N LYS A 435 4.60 3.07 24.45
CA LYS A 435 3.86 2.92 25.71
C LYS A 435 2.35 3.01 25.51
N ASN A 436 1.88 3.92 24.67
CA ASN A 436 0.45 4.07 24.37
C ASN A 436 -0.08 2.84 23.62
N ALA A 437 0.66 2.38 22.61
CA ALA A 437 0.35 1.21 21.80
C ALA A 437 0.11 -0.07 22.63
N LEU A 438 0.77 -0.21 23.79
CA LEU A 438 0.57 -1.34 24.70
C LEU A 438 -0.83 -1.38 25.34
N ASN A 439 -1.56 -0.27 25.33
CA ASN A 439 -2.91 -0.15 25.89
C ASN A 439 -4.02 -0.25 24.84
N VAL A 440 -3.66 -0.37 23.56
CA VAL A 440 -4.61 -0.41 22.43
C VAL A 440 -5.14 -1.84 22.21
N ASP A 441 -6.36 -1.98 21.68
CA ASP A 441 -6.94 -3.28 21.31
C ASP A 441 -6.02 -4.04 20.32
N LYS A 442 -5.81 -5.32 20.58
CA LYS A 442 -4.96 -6.22 19.79
C LYS A 442 -5.58 -6.62 18.43
N ASN A 443 -6.87 -6.35 18.23
CA ASN A 443 -7.60 -6.72 17.01
C ASN A 443 -7.42 -5.77 15.82
N ILE A 444 -6.43 -4.87 15.87
CA ILE A 444 -6.20 -3.94 14.77
C ILE A 444 -5.54 -4.67 13.59
N HIS A 445 -6.26 -4.72 12.46
CA HIS A 445 -5.88 -5.52 11.30
C HIS A 445 -5.00 -4.77 10.28
N LYS A 446 -5.00 -3.43 10.29
CA LYS A 446 -4.30 -2.62 9.27
C LYS A 446 -2.89 -2.14 9.66
N ALA A 447 -2.53 -2.20 10.93
CA ALA A 447 -1.29 -1.58 11.43
C ALA A 447 -0.05 -2.48 11.22
N ASP A 448 1.07 -1.88 10.78
CA ASP A 448 2.34 -2.59 10.57
C ASP A 448 3.24 -2.59 11.81
N PHE A 449 3.15 -3.64 12.62
CA PHE A 449 3.93 -3.78 13.85
C PHE A 449 5.41 -4.13 13.62
N ASN A 450 5.83 -4.42 12.39
CA ASN A 450 7.23 -4.75 12.08
C ASN A 450 8.17 -3.56 12.29
N VAL A 451 7.66 -2.35 12.09
CA VAL A 451 8.42 -1.10 12.27
C VAL A 451 8.96 -0.94 13.69
N VAL A 452 8.32 -1.56 14.68
CA VAL A 452 8.79 -1.57 16.07
C VAL A 452 9.95 -2.54 16.27
N ALA A 453 9.95 -3.68 15.58
CA ALA A 453 11.11 -4.57 15.57
C ALA A 453 12.31 -3.86 14.94
N ASP A 454 12.10 -3.16 13.82
CA ASP A 454 13.14 -2.33 13.19
C ASP A 454 13.60 -1.19 14.12
N TRP A 455 12.68 -0.56 14.88
CA TRP A 455 13.01 0.40 15.96
C TRP A 455 13.97 -0.16 16.99
N LEU A 456 13.62 -1.31 17.59
CA LEU A 456 14.44 -1.97 18.59
C LEU A 456 15.82 -2.33 18.02
N ILE A 457 15.87 -2.93 16.83
CA ILE A 457 17.12 -3.30 16.14
C ILE A 457 18.04 -2.09 15.97
N GLY A 458 17.51 -0.96 15.50
CA GLY A 458 18.30 0.24 15.27
C GLY A 458 18.74 0.94 16.55
N TYR A 459 17.93 0.87 17.62
CA TYR A 459 18.26 1.46 18.91
C TYR A 459 19.29 0.62 19.68
N ASN A 460 19.26 -0.70 19.54
CA ASN A 460 20.24 -1.66 20.07
C ASN A 460 20.64 -1.43 21.54
N ASP A 461 19.65 -1.19 22.39
CA ASP A 461 19.83 -1.00 23.83
C ASP A 461 19.10 -2.08 24.63
N ASP A 462 19.83 -2.80 25.49
CA ASP A 462 19.31 -3.93 26.29
C ASP A 462 18.25 -3.45 27.31
N SER A 463 18.47 -2.27 27.90
CA SER A 463 17.57 -1.68 28.91
C SER A 463 16.22 -1.27 28.29
N CYS A 464 16.25 -0.63 27.12
CA CYS A 464 15.06 -0.29 26.34
C CYS A 464 14.31 -1.55 25.88
N PHE A 465 15.04 -2.57 25.45
CA PHE A 465 14.44 -3.85 25.09
C PHE A 465 13.70 -4.49 26.27
N GLU A 466 14.30 -4.51 27.47
CA GLU A 466 13.66 -5.04 28.68
C GLU A 466 12.44 -4.22 29.11
N ARG A 467 12.53 -2.88 29.04
CA ARG A 467 11.48 -1.96 29.50
C ARG A 467 10.27 -1.90 28.55
N LEU A 468 10.51 -1.82 27.24
CA LEU A 468 9.48 -1.58 26.23
C LEU A 468 9.34 -2.75 25.25
N GLY A 469 10.45 -3.20 24.68
CA GLY A 469 10.46 -4.24 23.65
C GLY A 469 9.79 -5.54 24.09
N TYR A 470 10.11 -6.01 25.29
CA TYR A 470 9.62 -7.27 25.83
C TYR A 470 8.08 -7.34 25.87
N ARG A 471 7.43 -6.33 26.46
CA ARG A 471 5.96 -6.27 26.56
C ARG A 471 5.32 -6.18 25.18
N PHE A 472 5.92 -5.40 24.29
CA PHE A 472 5.39 -5.17 22.95
C PHE A 472 5.45 -6.43 22.09
N LEU A 473 6.63 -7.05 22.02
CA LEU A 473 6.88 -8.26 21.26
C LEU A 473 6.02 -9.45 21.72
N VAL A 474 5.73 -9.54 23.03
CA VAL A 474 4.80 -10.53 23.58
C VAL A 474 3.34 -10.22 23.20
N ASN A 475 2.92 -8.96 23.26
CA ASN A 475 1.54 -8.56 23.01
C ASN A 475 1.14 -8.65 21.53
N PHE A 476 2.06 -8.32 20.63
CA PHE A 476 1.84 -8.24 19.18
C PHE A 476 2.57 -9.36 18.43
N PHE A 477 2.89 -10.47 19.12
CA PHE A 477 3.69 -11.57 18.58
C PHE A 477 3.24 -12.04 17.19
N GLU A 478 1.94 -12.30 17.02
CA GLU A 478 1.35 -12.78 15.76
C GLU A 478 1.29 -11.73 14.64
N LYS A 479 1.43 -10.45 14.99
CA LYS A 479 1.37 -9.31 14.05
C LYS A 479 2.75 -8.97 13.48
N ILE A 480 3.82 -9.50 14.07
CA ILE A 480 5.20 -9.29 13.63
C ILE A 480 5.58 -10.46 12.71
N LYS A 481 6.13 -10.16 11.54
CA LYS A 481 6.55 -11.16 10.55
C LYS A 481 7.76 -11.94 11.07
N ASP A 482 7.87 -13.19 10.65
CA ASP A 482 8.96 -14.10 11.06
C ASP A 482 10.34 -13.64 10.60
N GLU A 483 10.46 -12.90 9.49
CA GLU A 483 11.73 -12.29 9.08
C GLU A 483 12.21 -11.23 10.09
N SER A 484 11.30 -10.47 10.68
CA SER A 484 11.62 -9.46 11.70
C SER A 484 12.17 -10.12 12.97
N TRP A 485 11.61 -11.27 13.37
CA TRP A 485 12.16 -12.09 14.45
C TRP A 485 13.58 -12.60 14.12
N GLY A 486 13.82 -13.00 12.87
CA GLY A 486 15.15 -13.39 12.40
C GLY A 486 16.19 -12.29 12.56
N LYS A 487 15.84 -11.03 12.26
CA LYS A 487 16.73 -9.88 12.48
C LYS A 487 16.96 -9.60 13.97
N LEU A 488 15.90 -9.67 14.79
CA LEU A 488 15.98 -9.38 16.22
C LEU A 488 16.97 -10.30 16.95
N VAL A 489 16.98 -11.61 16.63
CA VAL A 489 17.86 -12.58 17.30
C VAL A 489 19.33 -12.42 16.95
N GLU A 490 19.66 -11.73 15.86
CA GLU A 490 21.05 -11.42 15.51
C GLU A 490 21.60 -10.21 16.29
N VAL A 491 20.71 -9.38 16.84
CA VAL A 491 21.07 -8.17 17.58
C VAL A 491 21.03 -8.41 19.08
N TYR A 492 19.97 -9.05 19.57
CA TYR A 492 19.72 -9.18 21.00
C TYR A 492 20.12 -10.54 21.58
N PRO A 493 20.54 -10.62 22.85
CA PRO A 493 20.91 -11.88 23.48
C PRO A 493 19.76 -12.90 23.57
N ARG A 494 20.08 -14.18 23.40
CA ARG A 494 19.12 -15.30 23.45
C ARG A 494 18.19 -15.31 24.68
N LYS A 495 18.67 -14.82 25.84
CA LYS A 495 17.94 -14.80 27.13
C LYS A 495 16.56 -14.15 27.00
N HIS A 496 16.47 -13.14 26.14
CA HIS A 496 15.25 -12.38 25.92
C HIS A 496 14.19 -13.21 25.21
N PHE A 497 14.58 -13.90 24.15
CA PHE A 497 13.67 -14.68 23.32
C PHE A 497 13.13 -15.93 24.03
N GLU A 498 13.96 -16.61 24.84
CA GLU A 498 13.51 -17.70 25.71
C GLU A 498 12.35 -17.24 26.61
N LYS A 499 12.49 -16.04 27.17
CA LYS A 499 11.49 -15.44 28.06
C LYS A 499 10.22 -15.04 27.28
N ILE A 500 10.38 -14.42 26.10
CA ILE A 500 9.28 -14.03 25.22
C ILE A 500 8.46 -15.25 24.79
N PHE A 501 9.10 -16.27 24.21
CA PHE A 501 8.40 -17.44 23.68
C PHE A 501 7.64 -18.21 24.76
N LYS A 502 8.25 -18.34 25.95
CA LYS A 502 7.56 -18.90 27.10
C LYS A 502 6.29 -18.12 27.45
N GLN A 503 6.38 -16.80 27.62
CA GLN A 503 5.24 -15.97 28.01
C GLN A 503 4.16 -15.92 26.93
N VAL A 504 4.55 -15.91 25.66
CA VAL A 504 3.64 -15.96 24.52
C VAL A 504 2.83 -17.25 24.54
N MET A 505 3.46 -18.40 24.83
CA MET A 505 2.76 -19.69 24.92
C MET A 505 1.88 -19.85 26.17
N GLU A 506 2.21 -19.17 27.27
CA GLU A 506 1.36 -19.12 28.48
C GLU A 506 0.00 -18.45 28.24
N GLN A 507 -0.15 -17.65 27.17
CA GLN A 507 -1.43 -17.02 26.80
C GLN A 507 -2.48 -18.04 26.29
N GLY A 508 -2.08 -19.27 25.96
CA GLY A 508 -3.01 -20.36 25.66
C GLY A 508 -3.74 -20.26 24.32
N ASN A 509 -3.23 -19.48 23.36
CA ASN A 509 -3.82 -19.32 22.03
C ASN A 509 -3.17 -20.25 20.98
N ILE A 510 -4.00 -20.91 20.16
CA ILE A 510 -3.57 -21.83 19.12
C ILE A 510 -2.92 -21.13 17.92
N SER A 511 -3.39 -19.95 17.53
CA SER A 511 -2.79 -19.18 16.42
C SER A 511 -1.35 -18.78 16.74
N THR A 512 -1.08 -18.55 18.03
CA THR A 512 0.23 -18.18 18.54
C THR A 512 1.23 -19.31 18.34
N LEU A 513 0.83 -20.56 18.61
CA LEU A 513 1.66 -21.74 18.32
C LEU A 513 1.99 -21.83 16.82
N TRP A 514 1.00 -21.60 15.95
CA TRP A 514 1.22 -21.68 14.50
C TRP A 514 2.21 -20.63 14.03
N HIS A 515 2.11 -19.41 14.57
CA HIS A 515 3.06 -18.34 14.28
C HIS A 515 4.45 -18.67 14.86
N LEU A 516 4.53 -19.19 16.09
CA LEU A 516 5.77 -19.61 16.74
C LEU A 516 6.54 -20.64 15.90
N LEU A 517 5.85 -21.63 15.33
CA LEU A 517 6.47 -22.61 14.43
C LEU A 517 7.00 -21.96 13.14
N SER A 518 6.37 -20.88 12.65
CA SER A 518 6.91 -20.05 11.56
C SER A 518 8.20 -19.37 11.97
N VAL A 519 8.16 -18.68 13.11
CA VAL A 519 9.31 -17.97 13.66
C VAL A 519 10.47 -18.94 13.85
N PHE A 520 10.24 -20.10 14.48
CA PHE A 520 11.27 -21.12 14.68
C PHE A 520 11.90 -21.57 13.36
N LYS A 521 11.10 -21.85 12.32
CA LYS A 521 11.64 -22.21 11.00
C LYS A 521 12.59 -21.12 10.53
N THR A 522 12.15 -19.87 10.52
CA THR A 522 12.96 -18.73 10.04
C THR A 522 14.21 -18.54 10.89
N LEU A 523 14.12 -18.71 12.21
CA LEU A 523 15.26 -18.63 13.10
C LEU A 523 16.30 -19.74 12.87
N THR A 524 15.92 -20.91 12.35
CA THR A 524 16.90 -21.97 12.04
C THR A 524 17.87 -21.61 10.90
N GLU A 525 17.51 -20.61 10.09
CA GLU A 525 18.30 -20.10 8.97
C GLU A 525 19.25 -18.96 9.40
N THR A 526 19.09 -18.47 10.63
CA THR A 526 19.93 -17.42 11.22
C THR A 526 21.12 -18.01 12.01
N LYS A 527 22.21 -17.25 12.11
CA LYS A 527 23.43 -17.66 12.82
C LYS A 527 23.16 -17.79 14.32
N SER A 528 22.46 -16.81 14.90
CA SER A 528 22.21 -16.74 16.34
C SER A 528 20.95 -17.52 16.78
N GLY A 529 19.96 -17.69 15.89
CA GLY A 529 18.69 -18.32 16.21
C GLY A 529 18.71 -19.86 16.26
N ARG A 530 19.56 -20.53 15.48
CA ARG A 530 19.54 -22.01 15.41
C ARG A 530 19.72 -22.70 16.76
N ALA A 531 20.66 -22.21 17.58
CA ALA A 531 20.90 -22.76 18.92
C ALA A 531 19.74 -22.49 19.89
N LEU A 532 19.09 -21.33 19.77
CA LEU A 532 17.89 -20.99 20.52
C LEU A 532 16.74 -21.93 20.16
N VAL A 533 16.48 -22.14 18.86
CA VAL A 533 15.42 -23.06 18.42
C VAL A 533 15.69 -24.48 18.87
N ALA A 534 16.95 -24.94 18.87
CA ALA A 534 17.28 -26.29 19.37
C ALA A 534 16.91 -26.48 20.85
N LEU A 535 17.05 -25.45 21.69
CA LEU A 535 16.62 -25.47 23.08
C LEU A 535 15.09 -25.41 23.20
N GLU A 536 14.45 -24.52 22.44
CA GLU A 536 13.00 -24.34 22.45
C GLU A 536 12.24 -25.56 21.92
N MET A 537 12.83 -26.30 20.97
CA MET A 537 12.29 -27.58 20.51
C MET A 537 12.15 -28.57 21.66
N GLN A 538 13.05 -28.58 22.65
CA GLN A 538 12.94 -29.46 23.83
C GLN A 538 11.76 -29.06 24.73
N ARG A 539 11.38 -27.78 24.74
CA ARG A 539 10.25 -27.22 25.52
C ARG A 539 8.91 -27.34 24.80
N LEU A 540 8.93 -27.59 23.48
CA LEU A 540 7.72 -27.65 22.66
C LEU A 540 6.63 -28.61 23.18
N PRO A 541 6.94 -29.81 23.73
CA PRO A 541 5.91 -30.67 24.32
C PRO A 541 5.16 -30.01 25.48
N GLU A 542 5.85 -29.19 26.29
CA GLU A 542 5.23 -28.42 27.38
C GLU A 542 4.26 -27.37 26.83
N TYR A 543 4.63 -26.70 25.73
CA TYR A 543 3.76 -25.73 25.06
C TYR A 543 2.48 -26.39 24.52
N PHE A 544 2.60 -27.57 23.92
CA PHE A 544 1.44 -28.36 23.48
C PHE A 544 0.59 -28.82 24.66
N ALA A 545 1.20 -29.26 25.76
CA ALA A 545 0.49 -29.68 26.96
C ALA A 545 -0.36 -28.54 27.56
N THR A 546 0.20 -27.33 27.63
CA THR A 546 -0.51 -26.11 28.08
C THR A 546 -1.73 -25.83 27.22
N LEU A 547 -1.59 -25.87 25.89
CA LEU A 547 -2.71 -25.64 24.97
C LEU A 547 -3.79 -26.72 25.06
N ILE A 548 -3.41 -27.99 25.25
CA ILE A 548 -4.36 -29.08 25.42
C ILE A 548 -5.24 -28.88 26.66
N ALA A 549 -4.67 -28.36 27.75
CA ALA A 549 -5.44 -28.06 28.95
C ALA A 549 -6.54 -27.03 28.69
N VAL A 550 -6.29 -26.07 27.80
CA VAL A 550 -7.23 -25.00 27.42
C VAL A 550 -8.23 -25.47 26.35
N LEU A 551 -7.76 -26.11 25.28
CA LEU A 551 -8.53 -26.39 24.05
C LEU A 551 -9.23 -27.75 24.04
N LYS A 552 -8.96 -28.62 25.01
CA LYS A 552 -9.54 -29.97 25.15
C LYS A 552 -9.30 -30.83 23.89
N LYS A 553 -10.37 -31.29 23.22
CA LYS A 553 -10.33 -32.22 22.07
C LYS A 553 -10.31 -31.51 20.71
N LYS A 554 -9.97 -30.22 20.65
CA LYS A 554 -9.82 -29.49 19.38
C LYS A 554 -8.48 -29.85 18.71
N PRO A 555 -8.41 -29.85 17.36
CA PRO A 555 -7.15 -29.94 16.63
C PRO A 555 -6.17 -28.84 17.07
N LEU A 556 -4.91 -29.20 17.33
CA LEU A 556 -3.86 -28.25 17.75
C LEU A 556 -3.10 -27.64 16.57
N LEU A 557 -3.09 -28.33 15.43
CA LEU A 557 -2.37 -27.93 14.25
C LEU A 557 -3.30 -27.88 13.05
N ASN A 558 -3.14 -26.82 12.25
CA ASN A 558 -3.59 -26.83 10.87
C ASN A 558 -2.50 -27.43 9.96
N PHE A 559 -2.82 -27.57 8.68
CA PHE A 559 -1.90 -28.13 7.68
C PHE A 559 -0.54 -27.41 7.67
N LYS A 560 -0.51 -26.07 7.53
CA LYS A 560 0.76 -25.30 7.44
C LYS A 560 1.61 -25.39 8.71
N ALA A 561 0.98 -25.33 9.88
CA ALA A 561 1.69 -25.40 11.16
C ALA A 561 2.33 -26.78 11.36
N PHE A 562 1.66 -27.84 10.90
CA PHE A 562 2.18 -29.19 10.98
C PHE A 562 3.36 -29.43 10.03
N GLU A 563 3.28 -28.95 8.80
CA GLU A 563 4.42 -28.98 7.89
C GLU A 563 5.67 -28.37 8.54
N LYS A 564 5.54 -27.18 9.13
CA LYS A 564 6.63 -26.50 9.84
C LYS A 564 7.17 -27.31 11.02
N LEU A 565 6.31 -27.95 11.82
CA LEU A 565 6.74 -28.82 12.91
C LEU A 565 7.62 -29.97 12.41
N LEU A 566 7.22 -30.65 11.33
CA LEU A 566 7.95 -31.79 10.79
C LEU A 566 9.26 -31.35 10.11
N LEU A 567 9.26 -30.21 9.43
CA LEU A 567 10.48 -29.60 8.90
C LEU A 567 11.47 -29.26 10.02
N LEU A 568 10.99 -28.69 11.13
CA LEU A 568 11.81 -28.38 12.30
C LEU A 568 12.42 -29.63 12.93
N GLU A 569 11.64 -30.69 13.12
CA GLU A 569 12.16 -31.97 13.64
C GLU A 569 13.18 -32.60 12.68
N ASN A 570 12.99 -32.49 11.36
CA ASN A 570 13.96 -32.98 10.39
C ASN A 570 15.29 -32.20 10.47
N LEU A 571 15.23 -30.88 10.66
CA LEU A 571 16.40 -30.01 10.80
C LEU A 571 17.09 -30.16 12.15
N LEU A 572 16.33 -30.43 13.21
CA LEU A 572 16.76 -30.54 14.60
C LEU A 572 16.16 -31.82 15.22
N PRO A 573 16.72 -33.00 14.91
CA PRO A 573 16.20 -34.28 15.38
C PRO A 573 16.09 -34.35 16.90
N GLN A 574 14.97 -34.88 17.38
CA GLN A 574 14.66 -35.00 18.80
C GLN A 574 14.79 -36.46 19.28
N ASP A 575 14.88 -36.64 20.60
CA ASP A 575 14.99 -37.97 21.19
C ASP A 575 13.65 -38.75 21.17
N LYS A 576 13.71 -40.04 21.51
CA LYS A 576 12.53 -40.90 21.53
C LYS A 576 11.45 -40.45 22.53
N LYS A 577 11.84 -39.83 23.65
CA LYS A 577 10.89 -39.37 24.68
C LYS A 577 10.07 -38.20 24.15
N TRP A 578 10.74 -37.25 23.52
CA TRP A 578 10.11 -36.11 22.86
C TRP A 578 9.12 -36.56 21.79
N VAL A 579 9.53 -37.49 20.92
CA VAL A 579 8.67 -38.04 19.86
C VAL A 579 7.41 -38.68 20.46
N GLN A 580 7.55 -39.42 21.57
CA GLN A 580 6.41 -40.02 22.26
C GLN A 580 5.46 -38.99 22.86
N TYR A 581 5.97 -37.92 23.49
CA TYR A 581 5.13 -36.86 24.03
C TYR A 581 4.34 -36.15 22.94
N MET A 582 5.01 -35.76 21.86
CA MET A 582 4.36 -35.10 20.73
C MET A 582 3.33 -35.99 20.04
N HIS A 583 3.65 -37.29 19.87
CA HIS A 583 2.69 -38.27 19.39
C HIS A 583 1.43 -38.30 20.26
N ASN A 584 1.57 -38.42 21.58
CA ASN A 584 0.43 -38.46 22.50
C ASN A 584 -0.41 -37.18 22.46
N HIS A 585 0.23 -36.02 22.29
CA HIS A 585 -0.46 -34.73 22.18
C HIS A 585 -1.24 -34.59 20.87
N LEU A 586 -0.63 -34.95 19.74
CA LEU A 586 -1.22 -34.79 18.41
C LEU A 586 -2.32 -35.80 18.09
N THR A 587 -2.29 -36.98 18.71
CA THR A 587 -3.29 -38.06 18.51
C THR A 587 -4.50 -37.95 19.45
N LYS A 588 -4.48 -37.03 20.42
CA LYS A 588 -5.59 -36.84 21.37
C LYS A 588 -6.90 -36.39 20.71
N CYS A 589 -6.84 -35.79 19.52
CA CYS A 589 -8.01 -35.46 18.71
C CYS A 589 -8.29 -36.58 17.70
N SER A 590 -9.36 -37.34 17.90
CA SER A 590 -9.77 -38.45 17.02
C SER A 590 -10.84 -38.06 15.98
N LYS A 591 -11.01 -36.76 15.69
CA LYS A 591 -11.98 -36.33 14.67
C LYS A 591 -11.52 -36.80 13.29
N ARG A 592 -12.38 -37.51 12.54
CA ARG A 592 -12.11 -38.02 11.18
C ARG A 592 -11.43 -36.98 10.30
N GLN A 593 -12.00 -35.77 10.24
CA GLN A 593 -11.49 -34.67 9.41
C GLN A 593 -10.04 -34.30 9.76
N TYR A 594 -9.68 -34.22 11.04
CA TYR A 594 -8.30 -33.89 11.44
C TYR A 594 -7.34 -35.05 11.17
N VAL A 595 -7.76 -36.28 11.44
CA VAL A 595 -6.94 -37.48 11.18
C VAL A 595 -6.67 -37.63 9.69
N ASN A 596 -7.71 -37.53 8.86
CA ASN A 596 -7.59 -37.73 7.42
C ASN A 596 -6.90 -36.53 6.77
N ASP A 597 -7.46 -35.34 6.91
CA ASP A 597 -7.11 -34.19 6.06
C ASP A 597 -5.80 -33.51 6.50
N ILE A 598 -5.44 -33.66 7.78
CA ILE A 598 -4.25 -33.02 8.36
C ILE A 598 -3.20 -34.07 8.70
N LEU A 599 -3.46 -35.01 9.61
CA LEU A 599 -2.44 -35.98 10.08
C LEU A 599 -1.93 -36.91 8.98
N VAL A 600 -2.83 -37.66 8.34
CA VAL A 600 -2.44 -38.65 7.36
C VAL A 600 -1.95 -37.98 6.08
N GLN A 601 -2.67 -36.99 5.55
CA GLN A 601 -2.25 -36.34 4.30
C GLN A 601 -0.91 -35.61 4.45
N MET A 602 -0.63 -34.97 5.59
CA MET A 602 0.67 -34.32 5.80
C MET A 602 1.81 -35.33 5.85
N THR A 603 1.64 -36.40 6.64
CA THR A 603 2.68 -37.43 6.80
C THR A 603 2.95 -38.19 5.50
N LEU A 604 1.93 -38.36 4.63
CA LEU A 604 2.09 -38.93 3.30
C LEU A 604 2.86 -38.03 2.32
N LYS A 605 2.77 -36.70 2.47
CA LYS A 605 3.43 -35.73 1.58
C LYS A 605 4.92 -35.59 1.81
N LEU A 606 5.42 -35.98 2.98
CA LEU A 606 6.84 -35.88 3.29
C LEU A 606 7.68 -36.87 2.48
N GLU A 607 8.67 -36.35 1.75
CA GLU A 607 9.65 -37.19 1.04
C GLU A 607 10.49 -38.04 2.00
N LYS A 608 10.92 -37.44 3.12
CA LYS A 608 11.67 -38.11 4.19
C LYS A 608 10.87 -38.08 5.48
N LYS A 609 10.57 -39.27 6.01
CA LYS A 609 9.80 -39.41 7.25
C LYS A 609 10.70 -39.19 8.46
N THR A 610 10.36 -38.19 9.26
CA THR A 610 10.92 -38.03 10.60
C THR A 610 10.39 -39.12 11.54
N PRO A 611 11.04 -39.37 12.69
CA PRO A 611 10.51 -40.29 13.70
C PRO A 611 9.07 -39.98 14.13
N LEU A 612 8.71 -38.70 14.36
CA LEU A 612 7.33 -38.32 14.66
C LEU A 612 6.37 -38.56 13.48
N ALA A 613 6.77 -38.20 12.26
CA ALA A 613 5.94 -38.46 11.08
C ALA A 613 5.64 -39.96 10.91
N HIS A 614 6.63 -40.81 11.20
CA HIS A 614 6.46 -42.26 11.15
C HIS A 614 5.46 -42.77 12.21
N THR A 615 5.58 -42.36 13.48
CA THR A 615 4.66 -42.81 14.54
C THR A 615 3.23 -42.30 14.32
N LEU A 616 3.07 -41.09 13.78
CA LEU A 616 1.75 -40.54 13.45
C LEU A 616 1.11 -41.23 12.23
N LEU A 617 1.91 -41.62 11.24
CA LEU A 617 1.42 -42.38 10.10
C LEU A 617 0.96 -43.80 10.52
N LEU A 618 1.67 -44.45 11.46
CA LEU A 618 1.24 -45.72 12.05
C LEU A 618 -0.09 -45.58 12.80
N PHE A 619 -0.23 -44.54 13.63
CA PHE A 619 -1.52 -44.25 14.28
C PHE A 619 -2.64 -44.00 13.27
N GLY A 620 -2.38 -43.20 12.24
CA GLY A 620 -3.34 -42.94 11.16
C GLY A 620 -3.75 -44.22 10.43
N LYS A 621 -2.82 -45.15 10.21
CA LYS A 621 -3.10 -46.48 9.65
C LYS A 621 -4.04 -47.29 10.55
N GLU A 622 -3.78 -47.32 11.86
CA GLU A 622 -4.61 -48.06 12.83
C GLU A 622 -6.03 -47.49 12.89
N GLU A 623 -6.17 -46.18 12.99
CA GLU A 623 -7.47 -45.49 12.99
C GLU A 623 -8.26 -45.73 11.70
N LEU A 624 -7.60 -45.66 10.54
CA LEU A 624 -8.23 -45.96 9.26
C LEU A 624 -8.62 -47.44 9.15
N GLN A 625 -7.78 -48.35 9.63
CA GLN A 625 -8.08 -49.78 9.61
C GLN A 625 -9.32 -50.10 10.45
N VAL A 626 -9.43 -49.54 11.67
CA VAL A 626 -10.62 -49.69 12.51
C VAL A 626 -11.88 -49.18 11.79
N ARG A 627 -11.82 -48.02 11.13
CA ARG A 627 -12.98 -47.49 10.39
C ARG A 627 -13.34 -48.32 9.15
N VAL A 628 -12.34 -48.82 8.43
CA VAL A 628 -12.53 -49.67 7.24
C VAL A 628 -13.13 -51.03 7.61
N ASP A 629 -12.68 -51.63 8.72
CA ASP A 629 -13.19 -52.91 9.21
C ASP A 629 -14.67 -52.82 9.63
N ASN A 630 -15.13 -51.64 10.05
CA ASN A 630 -16.51 -51.35 10.42
C ASN A 630 -17.31 -50.74 9.25
N LYS A 631 -17.47 -51.51 8.16
CA LYS A 631 -18.21 -51.06 6.98
C LYS A 631 -19.66 -50.66 7.32
N PRO A 632 -20.12 -49.44 6.96
CA PRO A 632 -21.51 -49.01 7.15
C PRO A 632 -22.50 -50.00 6.53
N GLN A 633 -23.55 -50.31 7.29
CA GLN A 633 -24.63 -51.19 6.84
C GLN A 633 -25.82 -50.35 6.41
N ALA A 634 -26.48 -50.75 5.32
CA ALA A 634 -27.72 -50.12 4.91
C ALA A 634 -28.79 -50.30 6.01
N PRO A 635 -29.72 -49.35 6.18
CA PRO A 635 -30.87 -49.55 7.05
C PRO A 635 -31.59 -50.86 6.70
N ALA A 636 -31.95 -51.65 7.71
CA ALA A 636 -32.62 -52.94 7.50
C ALA A 636 -33.95 -52.79 6.74
N ASP A 637 -34.63 -51.67 6.94
CA ASP A 637 -35.87 -51.31 6.27
C ASP A 637 -36.02 -49.77 6.17
N TRP A 638 -37.19 -49.32 5.70
CA TRP A 638 -37.51 -47.91 5.62
C TRP A 638 -38.02 -47.31 6.92
N SER A 639 -38.03 -48.03 8.05
CA SER A 639 -38.46 -47.43 9.31
C SER A 639 -37.46 -46.37 9.79
N ARG A 640 -37.96 -45.31 10.43
CA ARG A 640 -37.18 -44.23 11.03
C ARG A 640 -37.72 -43.97 12.44
N PRO A 641 -36.86 -43.73 13.44
CA PRO A 641 -37.33 -43.35 14.76
C PRO A 641 -38.10 -42.03 14.66
N VAL A 642 -39.22 -41.96 15.37
CA VAL A 642 -39.96 -40.70 15.52
C VAL A 642 -39.14 -39.80 16.45
N PRO A 643 -38.79 -38.57 16.06
CA PRO A 643 -38.06 -37.65 16.93
C PRO A 643 -38.80 -37.43 18.26
N ASP A 644 -38.11 -37.70 19.37
CA ASP A 644 -38.60 -37.42 20.73
C ASP A 644 -38.21 -36.00 21.12
N VAL A 645 -38.93 -35.03 20.56
CA VAL A 645 -38.73 -33.59 20.80
C VAL A 645 -40.02 -32.95 21.34
N PRO A 646 -39.95 -32.11 22.39
CA PRO A 646 -41.15 -31.55 23.04
C PRO A 646 -41.86 -30.48 22.19
N PHE A 647 -41.17 -29.89 21.21
CA PHE A 647 -41.71 -28.94 20.25
C PHE A 647 -42.17 -29.67 18.97
N ASP A 648 -43.21 -29.15 18.29
CA ASP A 648 -43.77 -29.72 17.06
C ASP A 648 -44.31 -31.17 17.21
N ALA A 649 -44.66 -31.58 18.44
CA ALA A 649 -45.15 -32.94 18.75
C ALA A 649 -46.37 -33.35 17.92
N MET A 650 -47.26 -32.39 17.61
CA MET A 650 -48.43 -32.65 16.76
C MET A 650 -48.03 -32.99 15.32
N GLN A 651 -46.98 -32.36 14.79
CA GLN A 651 -46.44 -32.60 13.46
C GLN A 651 -45.75 -33.97 13.40
N TRP A 652 -45.00 -34.35 14.43
CA TRP A 652 -44.39 -35.68 14.52
C TRP A 652 -45.41 -36.80 14.68
N GLN A 653 -46.52 -36.54 15.37
CA GLN A 653 -47.63 -37.50 15.46
C GLN A 653 -48.29 -37.76 14.09
N ILE A 654 -48.37 -36.76 13.21
CA ILE A 654 -48.88 -36.93 11.83
C ILE A 654 -47.97 -37.89 11.04
N LEU A 655 -46.66 -37.82 11.26
CA LEU A 655 -45.67 -38.65 10.56
C LEU A 655 -45.37 -39.97 11.26
N ALA A 656 -45.83 -40.20 12.49
CA ALA A 656 -45.42 -41.36 13.30
C ALA A 656 -45.61 -42.70 12.58
N ASN A 657 -46.82 -42.94 12.06
CA ASN A 657 -47.13 -44.18 11.31
C ASN A 657 -46.31 -44.29 10.02
N PHE A 658 -46.07 -43.17 9.34
CA PHE A 658 -45.23 -43.15 8.14
C PHE A 658 -43.78 -43.49 8.51
N LEU A 659 -43.20 -42.84 9.52
CA LEU A 659 -41.83 -43.06 9.97
C LEU A 659 -41.62 -44.50 10.44
N GLN A 660 -42.53 -45.06 11.23
CA GLN A 660 -42.41 -46.42 11.75
C GLN A 660 -42.65 -47.52 10.70
N SER A 661 -43.24 -47.20 9.55
CA SER A 661 -43.48 -48.18 8.50
C SER A 661 -42.16 -48.69 7.87
N PRO A 662 -41.94 -50.02 7.80
CA PRO A 662 -40.75 -50.60 7.18
C PRO A 662 -40.76 -50.53 5.64
N GLU A 663 -41.92 -50.26 5.03
CA GLU A 663 -42.10 -50.27 3.57
C GLU A 663 -42.41 -48.89 2.99
N ALA A 664 -43.09 -48.03 3.76
CA ALA A 664 -43.51 -46.73 3.25
C ALA A 664 -42.32 -45.78 3.06
N GLN A 665 -42.08 -45.40 1.81
CA GLN A 665 -41.02 -44.48 1.40
C GLN A 665 -41.52 -43.04 1.18
N VAL A 666 -42.79 -42.88 0.82
CA VAL A 666 -43.39 -41.60 0.45
C VAL A 666 -44.65 -41.36 1.29
N PHE A 667 -44.77 -40.13 1.80
CA PHE A 667 -45.97 -39.63 2.48
C PHE A 667 -46.43 -38.35 1.81
N ASP A 668 -47.63 -38.39 1.23
CA ASP A 668 -48.24 -37.25 0.57
C ASP A 668 -49.22 -36.54 1.50
N TYR A 669 -48.86 -35.32 1.92
CA TYR A 669 -49.65 -34.49 2.83
C TYR A 669 -50.35 -33.36 2.07
N ARG A 670 -51.58 -33.61 1.60
CA ARG A 670 -52.38 -32.66 0.82
C ARG A 670 -53.22 -31.76 1.73
N LYS A 671 -52.74 -30.53 1.97
CA LYS A 671 -53.34 -29.54 2.89
C LYS A 671 -53.06 -28.10 2.45
N LYS A 672 -53.79 -27.15 3.05
CA LYS A 672 -53.53 -25.71 2.87
C LYS A 672 -52.09 -25.35 3.25
N GLU A 673 -51.58 -24.28 2.67
CA GLU A 673 -50.17 -23.88 2.80
C GLU A 673 -49.71 -23.73 4.25
N SER A 674 -50.49 -23.06 5.09
CA SER A 674 -50.14 -22.86 6.51
C SER A 674 -49.86 -24.17 7.26
N GLU A 675 -50.57 -25.26 6.93
CA GLU A 675 -50.38 -26.57 7.57
C GLU A 675 -49.16 -27.32 7.01
N ARG A 676 -48.89 -27.18 5.70
CA ARG A 676 -47.71 -27.79 5.08
C ARG A 676 -46.42 -27.14 5.57
N SER A 677 -46.40 -25.81 5.69
CA SER A 677 -45.23 -25.07 6.17
C SER A 677 -44.84 -25.48 7.60
N LEU A 678 -45.80 -25.66 8.51
CA LEU A 678 -45.53 -26.15 9.87
C LEU A 678 -44.87 -27.54 9.89
N LEU A 679 -45.32 -28.44 9.01
CA LEU A 679 -44.76 -29.79 8.91
C LEU A 679 -43.35 -29.77 8.29
N GLU A 680 -43.12 -28.91 7.29
CA GLU A 680 -41.80 -28.74 6.67
C GLU A 680 -40.79 -28.10 7.65
N GLU A 681 -41.20 -27.10 8.42
CA GLU A 681 -40.38 -26.47 9.46
C GLU A 681 -40.01 -27.45 10.57
N ALA A 682 -40.96 -28.27 11.04
CA ALA A 682 -40.68 -29.31 12.03
C ALA A 682 -39.58 -30.27 11.55
N ILE A 683 -39.65 -30.70 10.28
CA ILE A 683 -38.63 -31.57 9.67
C ILE A 683 -37.26 -30.87 9.59
N LYS A 684 -37.21 -29.59 9.21
CA LYS A 684 -35.95 -28.82 9.11
C LYS A 684 -35.23 -28.63 10.45
N LYS A 685 -35.95 -28.68 11.57
CA LYS A 685 -35.39 -28.48 12.92
C LYS A 685 -34.66 -29.71 13.48
N VAL A 686 -34.75 -30.87 12.84
CA VAL A 686 -34.14 -32.12 13.34
C VAL A 686 -33.26 -32.78 12.28
N VAL A 687 -32.28 -33.57 12.74
CA VAL A 687 -31.45 -34.41 11.87
C VAL A 687 -32.20 -35.72 11.63
N ILE A 688 -32.85 -35.85 10.47
CA ILE A 688 -33.56 -37.05 10.05
C ILE A 688 -33.43 -37.23 8.53
N ASP A 689 -33.39 -38.48 8.05
CA ASP A 689 -33.27 -38.80 6.63
C ASP A 689 -34.59 -38.58 5.86
N LEU A 690 -35.09 -37.35 5.83
CA LEU A 690 -36.28 -36.96 5.09
C LEU A 690 -35.95 -35.87 4.07
N ARG A 691 -36.56 -35.98 2.88
CA ARG A 691 -36.60 -34.91 1.87
C ARG A 691 -38.04 -34.47 1.68
N THR A 692 -38.26 -33.16 1.58
CA THR A 692 -39.57 -32.58 1.28
C THR A 692 -39.58 -32.01 -0.14
N GLU A 693 -40.71 -32.13 -0.84
CA GLU A 693 -40.97 -31.43 -2.10
C GLU A 693 -42.45 -31.04 -2.19
N THR A 694 -42.75 -29.86 -2.74
CA THR A 694 -44.15 -29.42 -2.92
C THR A 694 -44.61 -29.70 -4.35
N ILE A 695 -45.65 -30.53 -4.49
CA ILE A 695 -46.29 -30.83 -5.77
C ILE A 695 -47.43 -29.85 -6.01
N LYS A 696 -47.24 -28.95 -6.98
CA LYS A 696 -48.19 -27.89 -7.37
C LYS A 696 -49.20 -28.39 -8.41
N ARG A 697 -49.97 -29.45 -8.08
CA ARG A 697 -51.01 -30.02 -8.97
C ARG A 697 -52.36 -30.09 -8.26
N GLY A 698 -53.23 -29.11 -8.55
CA GLY A 698 -54.55 -28.94 -7.95
C GLY A 698 -54.51 -28.22 -6.60
N SER A 699 -55.63 -27.61 -6.18
CA SER A 699 -55.76 -26.96 -4.87
C SER A 699 -56.55 -27.86 -3.91
N PRO A 700 -56.14 -28.00 -2.63
CA PRO A 700 -54.86 -27.56 -2.06
C PRO A 700 -53.66 -28.39 -2.58
N HIS A 701 -52.46 -27.80 -2.60
CA HIS A 701 -51.20 -28.47 -2.98
C HIS A 701 -50.81 -29.61 -2.02
N THR A 702 -49.91 -30.48 -2.47
CA THR A 702 -49.39 -31.63 -1.69
C THR A 702 -47.95 -31.39 -1.28
N LEU A 703 -47.64 -31.53 0.02
CA LEU A 703 -46.27 -31.66 0.51
C LEU A 703 -45.93 -33.15 0.49
N ARG A 704 -45.00 -33.55 -0.38
CA ARG A 704 -44.49 -34.91 -0.46
C ARG A 704 -43.26 -35.02 0.43
N ILE A 705 -43.29 -35.96 1.36
CA ILE A 705 -42.19 -36.27 2.28
C ILE A 705 -41.65 -37.64 1.89
N ILE A 706 -40.35 -37.72 1.63
CA ILE A 706 -39.68 -38.91 1.12
C ILE A 706 -38.63 -39.34 2.14
N LYS A 707 -38.67 -40.60 2.57
CA LYS A 707 -37.56 -41.19 3.34
C LYS A 707 -36.38 -41.41 2.42
N THR A 708 -35.23 -40.96 2.87
CA THR A 708 -33.96 -41.11 2.14
C THR A 708 -33.02 -42.02 2.92
N GLN A 709 -31.84 -42.26 2.36
CA GLN A 709 -30.73 -42.93 3.04
C GLN A 709 -29.52 -42.00 3.13
N ALA A 710 -29.74 -40.69 3.16
CA ALA A 710 -28.68 -39.68 3.05
C ALA A 710 -27.57 -39.84 4.10
N ALA A 711 -27.91 -40.17 5.36
CA ALA A 711 -26.93 -40.46 6.39
C ALA A 711 -26.10 -41.72 6.09
N TYR A 712 -26.72 -42.78 5.57
CA TYR A 712 -26.01 -43.99 5.14
C TYR A 712 -25.11 -43.71 3.93
N ASP A 713 -25.62 -43.01 2.91
CA ASP A 713 -24.87 -42.65 1.71
C ASP A 713 -23.61 -41.84 2.07
N LYS A 714 -23.75 -40.89 3.01
CA LYS A 714 -22.62 -40.11 3.54
C LYS A 714 -21.62 -40.97 4.31
N GLN A 715 -22.08 -41.86 5.19
CA GLN A 715 -21.18 -42.79 5.89
C GLN A 715 -20.45 -43.72 4.90
N MET A 716 -21.13 -44.12 3.83
CA MET A 716 -20.58 -44.97 2.79
C MET A 716 -19.55 -44.23 1.92
N GLU A 717 -19.76 -42.94 1.66
CA GLU A 717 -18.77 -42.04 1.05
C GLU A 717 -17.54 -41.89 1.95
N ASP A 718 -17.73 -41.54 3.23
CA ASP A 718 -16.67 -41.45 4.24
C ASP A 718 -15.83 -42.75 4.32
N TRP A 719 -16.50 -43.91 4.29
CA TRP A 719 -15.82 -45.20 4.29
C TRP A 719 -15.01 -45.44 3.01
N ARG A 720 -15.51 -45.07 1.83
CA ARG A 720 -14.78 -45.23 0.56
C ARG A 720 -13.51 -44.38 0.55
N GLU A 721 -13.60 -43.15 1.05
CA GLU A 721 -12.43 -42.29 1.25
C GLU A 721 -11.42 -42.91 2.22
N ASP A 722 -11.89 -43.47 3.34
CA ASP A 722 -11.03 -44.13 4.33
C ASP A 722 -10.31 -45.35 3.73
N VAL A 723 -10.99 -46.15 2.91
CA VAL A 723 -10.38 -47.28 2.16
C VAL A 723 -9.27 -46.78 1.23
N ALA A 724 -9.57 -45.78 0.40
CA ALA A 724 -8.60 -45.23 -0.54
C ALA A 724 -7.38 -44.63 0.19
N LEU A 725 -7.61 -43.95 1.31
CA LEU A 725 -6.55 -43.37 2.11
C LEU A 725 -5.70 -44.45 2.80
N LEU A 726 -6.31 -45.50 3.34
CA LEU A 726 -5.62 -46.64 3.95
C LEU A 726 -4.71 -47.36 2.97
N GLU A 727 -5.15 -47.55 1.72
CA GLU A 727 -4.31 -48.14 0.66
C GLU A 727 -3.05 -47.29 0.41
N ARG A 728 -3.21 -45.96 0.31
CA ARG A 728 -2.07 -45.04 0.15
C ARG A 728 -1.09 -45.13 1.33
N VAL A 729 -1.61 -45.19 2.55
CA VAL A 729 -0.81 -45.34 3.78
C VAL A 729 -0.05 -46.66 3.80
N LYS A 730 -0.70 -47.78 3.44
CA LYS A 730 -0.06 -49.11 3.40
C LYS A 730 1.10 -49.17 2.41
N ARG A 731 0.96 -48.58 1.22
CA ARG A 731 2.03 -48.50 0.20
C ARG A 731 3.26 -47.72 0.64
N GLN A 732 3.13 -46.90 1.68
CA GLN A 732 4.17 -46.00 2.16
C GLN A 732 4.84 -46.48 3.45
N ILE A 733 4.27 -47.47 4.15
CA ILE A 733 4.83 -48.09 5.36
C ILE A 733 5.49 -49.43 5.02
N GLY A 734 4.93 -50.17 4.06
CA GLY A 734 5.61 -51.32 3.45
C GLY A 734 6.74 -50.85 2.55
#